data_AF-A0A7K8QCA6-F1
#
_entry.id   AF-A0A7K8QCA6-F1
#
_cell.length_a   1.000
_cell.length_b   1.000
_cell.length_c   1.000
_cell.angle_alpha   90.00
_cell.angle_beta   90.00
_cell.angle_gamma   90.00
#
_symmetry.space_group_name_H-M   'P 1'
#
loop_
_entity.id
_entity.type
_entity.pdbx_description
1 polymer ?
#
loop_
_entity_poly.entity_id
_entity_poly.type
_entity_poly.pdbx_seq_one_letter_code
_entity_poly.pdbx_strand_id
1 'polypeptide(L)'
;GVHGALPSTERVTCHRDGMEVEFSRELGNYSWHVCVVDVSGEEIMSCDHTVDYERLMLSVLFDNCTSLEHGQHKLVFWLMMNDTMGEEKNVTYSTHCDSIHADEIIPVSAGATNCTKDFMAVTFPGLISSFSDEHMVPATLMSWTLSVDDGTRIHQLSLGQAMQQGYNFLVDGHNLTVQVAFTATGVVSYKHNDKVLYTVVFRLTYGPPEHRLTAESRMLCAPGPAICNATHMTVAIPAFPGTLMAVDIEDKTIPMDQLQENGVTLDTQRGVRLHISRRILKSRLRGKSCSGLQYFMSSLKLAFNFHGESVAMVMQPECPCDQRPPVAAVCTQDGYMDFEVLADSTTPLLDLDTLRLRDPTCRPAFKSSLNDRVWFHVPLNGCGTRYWFDGEKIFYENEVRALQADLPLARISRDSELRLTVICSFSGGDASLTIKVNNLPPLASSVNQGPLSLVLLSYPEDSYRQPYRDDQYPIVRYLQQPIFLEVQVLNRNDPNLHLVLDDCWATASQNPSSLPQWNIVVDGCEYDLDSYRTVFHPVEHGVSYANYRRRLEVKTFAFVSGDKALPGLVYFHCSVLLCDRFHPDSPLCMTRCPRPSRSKRESGMPDVNSAMVSLRGPVLLVPEEWSATRGSILLSKEAWAGIAMTAVGILSLVSTMLLFLALLKCLKRRAYMVHAVC
;
A
#
# COMPACT_ATOMS: atom_id res chain seq x y z
N GLY A 1 -53.57 19.07 12.76
CA GLY A 1 -53.61 17.70 12.23
C GLY A 1 -52.20 17.18 12.24
N VAL A 2 -51.94 16.12 13.00
CA VAL A 2 -50.60 15.58 13.24
C VAL A 2 -50.16 14.79 12.00
N HIS A 3 -49.21 15.33 11.25
CA HIS A 3 -48.39 14.56 10.30
C HIS A 3 -47.26 13.92 11.10
N GLY A 4 -47.44 12.66 11.51
CA GLY A 4 -46.36 11.82 12.04
C GLY A 4 -45.66 11.13 10.89
N ALA A 5 -44.52 11.67 10.46
CA ALA A 5 -43.58 10.96 9.60
C ALA A 5 -42.79 9.94 10.45
N LEU A 6 -42.74 8.69 9.98
CA LEU A 6 -41.95 7.55 10.49
C LEU A 6 -41.61 6.64 9.27
N PRO A 7 -40.52 5.85 9.29
CA PRO A 7 -39.18 6.22 8.86
C PRO A 7 -38.84 5.62 7.48
N SER A 8 -38.35 6.46 6.55
CA SER A 8 -37.85 6.03 5.24
C SER A 8 -36.33 5.82 5.27
N THR A 9 -35.88 4.60 5.56
CA THR A 9 -34.57 4.10 5.12
C THR A 9 -34.69 2.59 4.90
N GLU A 10 -35.20 2.22 3.74
CA GLU A 10 -35.22 0.83 3.26
C GLU A 10 -33.98 0.61 2.39
N ARG A 11 -33.23 -0.45 2.66
CA ARG A 11 -32.12 -0.86 1.79
C ARG A 11 -32.61 -1.99 0.90
N VAL A 12 -32.50 -1.78 -0.41
CA VAL A 12 -32.94 -2.74 -1.41
C VAL A 12 -31.69 -3.35 -2.04
N THR A 13 -31.60 -4.68 -2.02
CA THR A 13 -30.51 -5.45 -2.64
C THR A 13 -31.08 -6.22 -3.82
N CYS A 14 -30.58 -5.94 -5.01
CA CYS A 14 -31.02 -6.62 -6.23
C CYS A 14 -30.11 -7.84 -6.50
N HIS A 15 -30.72 -9.00 -6.63
CA HIS A 15 -30.06 -10.25 -7.05
C HIS A 15 -30.43 -10.56 -8.50
N ARG A 16 -29.86 -11.64 -9.05
CA ARG A 16 -30.09 -12.06 -10.44
C ARG A 16 -31.56 -12.42 -10.70
N ASP A 17 -32.18 -13.13 -9.75
CA ASP A 17 -33.50 -13.77 -9.92
C ASP A 17 -34.55 -13.22 -8.92
N GLY A 18 -34.19 -12.22 -8.11
CA GLY A 18 -35.05 -11.66 -7.07
C GLY A 18 -34.48 -10.41 -6.42
N MET A 19 -35.20 -9.87 -5.44
CA MET A 19 -34.75 -8.73 -4.64
C MET A 19 -35.03 -8.92 -3.15
N GLU A 20 -34.19 -8.31 -2.33
CA GLU A 20 -34.34 -8.28 -0.87
C GLU A 20 -34.55 -6.84 -0.41
N VAL A 21 -35.53 -6.65 0.48
CA VAL A 21 -35.88 -5.35 1.09
C VAL A 21 -35.64 -5.46 2.59
N GLU A 22 -34.68 -4.68 3.09
CA GLU A 22 -34.37 -4.56 4.51
C GLU A 22 -35.13 -3.38 5.12
N PHE A 23 -35.92 -3.64 6.16
CA PHE A 23 -36.72 -2.64 6.88
C PHE A 23 -35.94 -2.01 8.05
N SER A 24 -36.33 -0.80 8.43
CA SER A 24 -35.74 -0.10 9.57
C SER A 24 -35.97 -0.86 10.88
N ARG A 25 -34.99 -0.80 11.80
CA ARG A 25 -35.07 -1.42 13.13
C ARG A 25 -36.26 -0.95 13.97
N GLU A 26 -36.81 0.23 13.68
CA GLU A 26 -38.01 0.75 14.34
C GLU A 26 -39.25 -0.14 14.09
N LEU A 27 -39.27 -0.90 12.99
CA LEU A 27 -40.36 -1.80 12.63
C LEU A 27 -40.44 -3.03 13.55
N GLY A 28 -39.32 -3.45 14.15
CA GLY A 28 -39.27 -4.56 15.10
C GLY A 28 -40.05 -4.35 16.40
N ASN A 29 -40.49 -3.11 16.67
CA ASN A 29 -41.32 -2.78 17.83
C ASN A 29 -42.83 -2.99 17.60
N TYR A 30 -43.24 -3.31 16.37
CA TYR A 30 -44.65 -3.49 15.99
C TYR A 30 -44.88 -4.91 15.45
N SER A 31 -46.10 -5.43 15.56
CA SER A 31 -46.49 -6.61 14.77
C SER A 31 -46.89 -6.16 13.38
N TRP A 32 -46.13 -6.58 12.37
CA TRP A 32 -46.33 -6.19 10.99
C TRP A 32 -46.49 -7.39 10.07
N HIS A 33 -47.23 -7.21 8.98
CA HIS A 33 -47.39 -8.19 7.91
C HIS A 33 -47.20 -7.50 6.56
N VAL A 34 -46.70 -8.27 5.58
CA VAL A 34 -46.50 -7.80 4.21
C VAL A 34 -47.44 -8.55 3.27
N CYS A 35 -48.11 -7.82 2.40
CA CYS A 35 -48.84 -8.36 1.26
C CYS A 35 -48.29 -7.76 -0.02
N VAL A 36 -47.84 -8.59 -0.95
CA VAL A 36 -47.35 -8.13 -2.26
C VAL A 36 -48.55 -7.87 -3.16
N VAL A 37 -48.58 -6.68 -3.78
CA VAL A 37 -49.69 -6.23 -4.62
C VAL A 37 -49.20 -5.86 -6.01
N ASP A 38 -50.11 -5.92 -6.98
CA ASP A 38 -49.83 -5.48 -8.33
C ASP A 38 -49.88 -3.95 -8.45
N VAL A 39 -49.60 -3.44 -9.65
CA VAL A 39 -49.65 -2.00 -9.96
C VAL A 39 -51.05 -1.38 -9.82
N SER A 40 -52.11 -2.20 -9.77
CA SER A 40 -53.49 -1.77 -9.56
C SER A 40 -53.93 -1.82 -8.09
N GLY A 41 -53.08 -2.37 -7.21
CA GLY A 41 -53.33 -2.53 -5.78
C GLY A 41 -54.11 -3.79 -5.42
N GLU A 42 -54.15 -4.81 -6.29
CA GLU A 42 -54.70 -6.13 -5.97
C GLU A 42 -53.61 -7.09 -5.51
N GLU A 43 -53.91 -7.94 -4.53
CA GLU A 43 -52.94 -8.87 -3.94
C GLU A 43 -52.53 -9.99 -4.93
N ILE A 44 -51.22 -10.20 -5.07
CA ILE A 44 -50.66 -11.22 -5.96
C ILE A 44 -50.54 -12.54 -5.21
N MET A 45 -51.59 -13.37 -5.30
CA MET A 45 -51.64 -14.68 -4.63
C MET A 45 -50.60 -15.70 -5.13
N SER A 46 -50.00 -15.48 -6.31
CA SER A 46 -48.96 -16.34 -6.89
C SER A 46 -47.54 -15.95 -6.49
N CYS A 47 -47.38 -14.89 -5.69
CA CYS A 47 -46.06 -14.39 -5.30
C CYS A 47 -45.45 -15.24 -4.18
N ASP A 48 -44.35 -15.93 -4.50
CA ASP A 48 -43.53 -16.66 -3.52
C ASP A 48 -42.57 -15.67 -2.83
N HIS A 49 -43.03 -15.14 -1.70
CA HIS A 49 -42.28 -14.21 -0.88
C HIS A 49 -41.98 -14.81 0.49
N THR A 50 -40.79 -14.51 1.02
CA THR A 50 -40.40 -14.92 2.36
C THR A 50 -40.09 -13.69 3.22
N VAL A 51 -40.51 -13.75 4.48
CA VAL A 51 -40.33 -12.66 5.44
C VAL A 51 -39.53 -13.20 6.63
N ASP A 52 -38.35 -12.63 6.84
CA ASP A 52 -37.52 -12.86 8.03
C ASP A 52 -37.82 -11.76 9.06
N TYR A 53 -38.63 -12.10 10.06
CA TYR A 53 -39.03 -11.18 11.13
C TYR A 53 -37.87 -10.85 12.10
N GLU A 54 -36.83 -11.69 12.20
CA GLU A 54 -35.67 -11.42 13.07
C GLU A 54 -34.71 -10.43 12.42
N ARG A 55 -34.51 -10.57 11.10
CA ARG A 55 -33.66 -9.67 10.30
C ARG A 55 -34.41 -8.48 9.72
N LEU A 56 -35.74 -8.43 9.89
CA LEU A 56 -36.63 -7.43 9.29
C LEU A 56 -36.42 -7.33 7.78
N MET A 57 -36.46 -8.48 7.10
CA MET A 57 -36.15 -8.59 5.67
C MET A 57 -37.27 -9.28 4.91
N LEU A 58 -37.60 -8.75 3.73
CA LEU A 58 -38.51 -9.36 2.75
C LEU A 58 -37.70 -9.79 1.53
N SER A 59 -37.81 -11.06 1.13
CA SER A 59 -37.18 -11.59 -0.08
C SER A 59 -38.26 -12.03 -1.07
N VAL A 60 -38.15 -11.59 -2.33
CA VAL A 60 -39.11 -11.90 -3.40
C VAL A 60 -38.41 -12.30 -4.69
N LEU A 61 -39.01 -13.20 -5.46
CA LEU A 61 -38.54 -13.60 -6.79
C LEU A 61 -39.16 -12.73 -7.90
N PHE A 62 -38.40 -12.45 -8.95
CA PHE A 62 -38.87 -11.56 -10.02
C PHE A 62 -40.06 -12.13 -10.82
N ASP A 63 -40.03 -13.42 -11.15
CA ASP A 63 -40.96 -14.05 -12.10
C ASP A 63 -42.45 -13.92 -11.72
N ASN A 64 -42.78 -13.95 -10.42
CA ASN A 64 -44.16 -14.03 -9.93
C ASN A 64 -44.58 -12.88 -9.01
N CYS A 65 -43.67 -12.00 -8.58
CA CYS A 65 -43.93 -10.96 -7.60
C CYS A 65 -43.73 -9.52 -8.11
N THR A 66 -43.24 -9.35 -9.34
CA THR A 66 -42.84 -8.03 -9.85
C THR A 66 -43.43 -7.72 -11.21
N SER A 67 -43.68 -6.45 -11.48
CA SER A 67 -44.06 -5.96 -12.81
C SER A 67 -42.84 -5.38 -13.52
N LEU A 68 -42.58 -5.83 -14.74
CA LEU A 68 -41.51 -5.28 -15.57
C LEU A 68 -41.98 -3.97 -16.25
N GLU A 69 -41.51 -2.82 -15.75
CA GLU A 69 -41.78 -1.50 -16.34
C GLU A 69 -40.45 -0.90 -16.84
N HIS A 70 -40.36 -0.55 -18.12
CA HIS A 70 -39.18 0.12 -18.73
C HIS A 70 -37.82 -0.61 -18.51
N GLY A 71 -37.82 -1.94 -18.40
CA GLY A 71 -36.60 -2.73 -18.16
C GLY A 71 -36.17 -2.81 -16.69
N GLN A 72 -37.03 -2.39 -15.76
CA GLN A 72 -36.84 -2.52 -14.32
C GLN A 72 -37.95 -3.40 -13.73
N HIS A 73 -37.57 -4.32 -12.84
CA HIS A 73 -38.51 -5.09 -12.03
C HIS A 73 -38.98 -4.23 -10.86
N LYS A 74 -40.27 -3.88 -10.86
CA LYS A 74 -40.91 -3.07 -9.84
C LYS A 74 -41.73 -3.95 -8.89
N LEU A 75 -41.52 -3.78 -7.60
CA LEU A 75 -42.27 -4.43 -6.53
C LEU A 75 -43.12 -3.39 -5.82
N VAL A 76 -44.39 -3.73 -5.58
CA VAL A 76 -45.32 -2.95 -4.77
C VAL A 76 -45.86 -3.86 -3.68
N PHE A 77 -45.90 -3.37 -2.43
CA PHE A 77 -46.43 -4.15 -1.32
C PHE A 77 -47.09 -3.25 -0.28
N TRP A 78 -48.02 -3.83 0.48
CA TRP A 78 -48.61 -3.20 1.66
C TRP A 78 -47.92 -3.71 2.91
N LEU A 79 -47.51 -2.76 3.74
CA LEU A 79 -47.06 -3.00 5.09
C LEU A 79 -48.21 -2.69 6.04
N MET A 80 -48.77 -3.74 6.65
CA MET A 80 -49.84 -3.65 7.63
C MET A 80 -49.22 -3.67 9.02
N MET A 81 -49.30 -2.57 9.75
CA MET A 81 -48.82 -2.46 11.13
C MET A 81 -49.99 -2.42 12.09
N ASN A 82 -49.97 -3.30 13.09
CA ASN A 82 -50.89 -3.20 14.23
C ASN A 82 -50.24 -2.40 15.34
N ASP A 83 -50.79 -1.21 15.60
CA ASP A 83 -50.42 -0.43 16.78
C ASP A 83 -51.05 -1.07 18.04
N THR A 84 -50.41 -0.86 19.18
CA THR A 84 -50.90 -1.19 20.53
C THR A 84 -52.27 -0.59 20.89
N MET A 85 -52.76 0.37 20.08
CA MET A 85 -54.09 0.99 20.20
C MET A 85 -55.17 0.36 19.28
N GLY A 86 -54.82 -0.63 18.44
CA GLY A 86 -55.77 -1.37 17.59
C GLY A 86 -56.21 -0.67 16.31
N GLU A 87 -55.52 0.39 15.86
CA GLU A 87 -55.70 0.97 14.53
C GLU A 87 -54.76 0.27 13.53
N GLU A 88 -55.34 -0.39 12.51
CA GLU A 88 -54.60 -0.90 11.34
C GLU A 88 -54.15 0.27 10.48
N LYS A 89 -52.83 0.45 10.34
CA LYS A 89 -52.25 1.37 9.36
C LYS A 89 -51.65 0.57 8.21
N ASN A 90 -52.21 0.79 7.03
CA ASN A 90 -51.78 0.14 5.79
C ASN A 90 -50.95 1.16 5.02
N VAL A 91 -49.66 0.91 4.86
CA VAL A 91 -48.76 1.79 4.12
C VAL A 91 -48.31 1.07 2.86
N THR A 92 -48.50 1.71 1.70
CA THR A 92 -48.05 1.17 0.41
C THR A 92 -46.61 1.59 0.15
N TYR A 93 -45.76 0.61 -0.15
CA TYR A 93 -44.37 0.79 -0.53
C TYR A 93 -44.14 0.35 -1.97
N SER A 94 -43.21 1.02 -2.65
CA SER A 94 -42.80 0.66 -4.01
C SER A 94 -41.29 0.76 -4.17
N THR A 95 -40.68 -0.30 -4.68
CA THR A 95 -39.24 -0.36 -4.96
C THR A 95 -38.98 -0.92 -6.36
N HIS A 96 -37.79 -0.69 -6.90
CA HIS A 96 -37.39 -1.11 -8.24
C HIS A 96 -35.96 -1.67 -8.27
N CYS A 97 -35.75 -2.68 -9.11
CA CYS A 97 -34.45 -3.23 -9.45
C CYS A 97 -34.26 -3.19 -10.97
N ASP A 98 -33.07 -2.81 -11.43
CA ASP A 98 -32.71 -2.92 -12.85
C ASP A 98 -32.66 -4.39 -13.27
N SER A 99 -33.27 -4.74 -14.41
CA SER A 99 -33.13 -6.10 -14.94
C SER A 99 -31.68 -6.36 -15.36
N ILE A 100 -31.01 -7.24 -14.63
CA ILE A 100 -29.78 -7.86 -15.13
C ILE A 100 -30.25 -8.89 -16.15
N HIS A 101 -30.08 -8.61 -17.44
CA HIS A 101 -30.42 -9.55 -18.51
C HIS A 101 -29.81 -10.93 -18.21
N ALA A 102 -30.67 -11.90 -17.90
CA ALA A 102 -30.36 -13.31 -17.87
C ALA A 102 -30.76 -13.90 -19.22
N ASP A 103 -29.85 -13.82 -20.18
CA ASP A 103 -29.74 -14.77 -21.28
C ASP A 103 -28.35 -14.64 -21.92
N GLU A 104 -27.35 -15.04 -21.13
CA GLU A 104 -26.14 -15.66 -21.63
C GLU A 104 -25.56 -16.42 -20.44
N ILE A 105 -25.36 -17.73 -20.57
CA ILE A 105 -24.35 -18.42 -19.78
C ILE A 105 -23.05 -17.69 -20.14
N ILE A 106 -22.67 -16.67 -19.36
CA ILE A 106 -21.48 -15.88 -19.65
C ILE A 106 -20.34 -16.88 -19.66
N PRO A 107 -19.70 -17.18 -20.81
CA PRO A 107 -18.49 -17.97 -20.79
C PRO A 107 -17.52 -17.23 -19.88
N VAL A 108 -16.99 -17.92 -18.86
CA VAL A 108 -16.07 -17.30 -17.89
C VAL A 108 -15.01 -16.56 -18.68
N SER A 109 -15.05 -15.23 -18.63
CA SER A 109 -14.27 -14.41 -19.54
C SER A 109 -12.83 -14.45 -19.07
N ALA A 110 -11.95 -14.92 -19.95
CA ALA A 110 -10.54 -15.00 -19.66
C ALA A 110 -9.95 -13.58 -19.52
N GLY A 111 -8.93 -13.43 -18.66
CA GLY A 111 -8.17 -12.19 -18.54
C GLY A 111 -7.41 -11.83 -19.83
N ALA A 112 -6.62 -10.75 -19.80
CA ALA A 112 -5.78 -10.39 -20.93
C ALA A 112 -4.72 -11.48 -21.21
N THR A 113 -4.42 -11.71 -22.50
CA THR A 113 -3.40 -12.69 -22.91
C THR A 113 -2.01 -12.18 -22.53
N ASN A 114 -1.30 -12.86 -21.65
CA ASN A 114 0.07 -12.57 -21.30
C ASN A 114 1.02 -13.16 -22.35
N CYS A 115 1.76 -12.29 -23.02
CA CYS A 115 2.70 -12.63 -24.07
C CYS A 115 4.12 -12.73 -23.57
N THR A 116 4.70 -13.92 -23.72
CA THR A 116 6.12 -14.17 -23.45
C THR A 116 6.86 -14.46 -24.75
N LYS A 117 8.17 -14.68 -24.65
CA LYS A 117 9.02 -15.04 -25.78
C LYS A 117 8.70 -16.43 -26.36
N ASP A 118 8.21 -17.34 -25.53
CA ASP A 118 8.12 -18.78 -25.87
C ASP A 118 6.67 -19.30 -25.90
N PHE A 119 5.74 -18.66 -25.19
CA PHE A 119 4.33 -19.06 -25.12
C PHE A 119 3.39 -17.87 -24.87
N MET A 120 2.10 -18.08 -25.08
CA MET A 120 1.03 -17.16 -24.66
C MET A 120 0.22 -17.80 -23.53
N ALA A 121 -0.24 -17.01 -22.57
CA ALA A 121 -0.99 -17.52 -21.42
C ALA A 121 -2.23 -16.67 -21.14
N VAL A 122 -3.30 -17.31 -20.69
CA VAL A 122 -4.52 -16.62 -20.24
C VAL A 122 -5.00 -17.24 -18.94
N THR A 123 -5.52 -16.41 -18.04
CA THR A 123 -6.00 -16.83 -16.73
C THR A 123 -7.50 -16.65 -16.66
N PHE A 124 -8.20 -17.71 -16.28
CA PHE A 124 -9.62 -17.72 -15.99
C PHE A 124 -9.83 -17.64 -14.47
N PRO A 125 -10.28 -16.50 -13.94
CA PRO A 125 -10.52 -16.35 -12.51
C PRO A 125 -11.79 -17.10 -12.10
N GLY A 126 -11.77 -17.72 -10.91
CA GLY A 126 -12.97 -18.32 -10.29
C GLY A 126 -13.48 -19.62 -10.94
N LEU A 127 -12.77 -20.18 -11.90
CA LEU A 127 -13.20 -21.35 -12.67
C LEU A 127 -13.20 -22.67 -11.86
N ILE A 128 -12.53 -22.67 -10.70
CA ILE A 128 -12.26 -23.87 -9.86
C ILE A 128 -13.14 -23.89 -8.60
N SER A 129 -14.03 -22.90 -8.38
CA SER A 129 -14.92 -22.85 -7.21
C SER A 129 -15.93 -24.02 -7.13
N SER A 130 -16.01 -24.88 -8.15
CA SER A 130 -16.83 -26.11 -8.16
C SER A 130 -16.14 -27.36 -7.57
N PHE A 131 -14.90 -27.26 -7.07
CA PHE A 131 -14.17 -28.41 -6.50
C PHE A 131 -14.39 -28.62 -5.00
N SER A 132 -15.19 -27.78 -4.33
CA SER A 132 -15.39 -27.82 -2.87
C SER A 132 -16.79 -28.23 -2.44
N ASP A 133 -17.51 -29.06 -3.21
CA ASP A 133 -18.66 -29.77 -2.69
C ASP A 133 -18.35 -31.26 -2.52
N GLU A 134 -18.19 -31.66 -1.25
CA GLU A 134 -18.10 -33.04 -0.77
C GLU A 134 -19.42 -33.80 -0.96
N HIS A 135 -19.87 -34.00 -2.20
CA HIS A 135 -20.95 -34.92 -2.48
C HIS A 135 -20.53 -35.96 -3.52
N MET A 136 -20.27 -37.16 -3.00
CA MET A 136 -19.95 -38.37 -3.76
C MET A 136 -21.04 -38.67 -4.79
N VAL A 137 -20.69 -38.68 -6.07
CA VAL A 137 -21.46 -39.35 -7.14
C VAL A 137 -20.49 -40.28 -7.91
N PRO A 138 -20.91 -41.49 -8.32
CA PRO A 138 -19.98 -42.53 -8.77
C PRO A 138 -19.27 -42.18 -10.08
N ALA A 139 -18.03 -42.66 -10.20
CA ALA A 139 -17.12 -42.46 -11.30
C ALA A 139 -17.68 -42.89 -12.68
N THR A 140 -18.26 -41.95 -13.41
CA THR A 140 -18.11 -41.90 -14.88
C THR A 140 -17.17 -40.74 -15.20
N LEU A 141 -15.94 -41.07 -15.59
CA LEU A 141 -14.83 -40.23 -16.04
C LEU A 141 -15.20 -38.76 -16.41
N MET A 142 -15.37 -37.88 -15.42
CA MET A 142 -15.55 -36.46 -15.65
C MET A 142 -14.17 -35.85 -15.96
N SER A 143 -13.90 -35.59 -17.23
CA SER A 143 -12.60 -35.06 -17.68
C SER A 143 -12.81 -33.81 -18.54
N TRP A 144 -12.00 -32.79 -18.28
CA TRP A 144 -11.93 -31.59 -19.09
C TRP A 144 -11.59 -31.95 -20.54
N THR A 145 -12.38 -31.45 -21.48
CA THR A 145 -12.13 -31.59 -22.92
C THR A 145 -11.82 -30.22 -23.51
N LEU A 146 -10.68 -30.13 -24.20
CA LEU A 146 -10.24 -28.94 -24.93
C LEU A 146 -10.69 -29.07 -26.39
N SER A 147 -11.50 -28.14 -26.86
CA SER A 147 -11.82 -27.98 -28.28
C SER A 147 -11.01 -26.82 -28.84
N VAL A 148 -10.19 -27.06 -29.85
CA VAL A 148 -9.39 -26.02 -30.52
C VAL A 148 -9.81 -25.92 -31.97
N ASP A 149 -10.06 -24.70 -32.44
CA ASP A 149 -10.38 -24.43 -33.85
C ASP A 149 -9.11 -24.02 -34.60
N ASP A 150 -8.73 -24.78 -35.63
CA ASP A 150 -7.60 -24.46 -36.51
C ASP A 150 -8.00 -23.63 -37.75
N GLY A 151 -9.27 -23.22 -37.84
CA GLY A 151 -9.87 -22.50 -38.96
C GLY A 151 -10.40 -23.40 -40.07
N THR A 152 -10.10 -24.71 -40.05
CA THR A 152 -10.60 -25.71 -41.00
C THR A 152 -11.34 -26.86 -40.33
N ARG A 153 -10.95 -27.24 -39.10
CA ARG A 153 -11.54 -28.29 -38.28
C ARG A 153 -11.42 -27.95 -36.79
N ILE A 154 -12.40 -28.42 -36.01
CA ILE A 154 -12.37 -28.37 -34.56
C ILE A 154 -11.74 -29.66 -34.03
N HIS A 155 -10.58 -29.56 -33.37
CA HIS A 155 -9.92 -30.67 -32.71
C HIS A 155 -10.42 -30.78 -31.28
N GLN A 156 -11.04 -31.92 -30.94
CA GLN A 156 -11.40 -32.24 -29.56
C GLN A 156 -10.32 -33.12 -28.94
N LEU A 157 -9.68 -32.62 -27.89
CA LEU A 157 -8.55 -33.24 -27.22
C LEU A 157 -8.89 -33.45 -25.74
N SER A 158 -8.55 -34.63 -25.21
CA SER A 158 -8.48 -34.81 -23.75
C SER A 158 -7.33 -33.97 -23.18
N LEU A 159 -7.40 -33.63 -21.88
CA LEU A 159 -6.35 -32.81 -21.24
C LEU A 159 -4.93 -33.38 -21.44
N GLY A 160 -4.78 -34.71 -21.34
CA GLY A 160 -3.48 -35.36 -21.55
C GLY A 160 -2.98 -35.28 -23.01
N GLN A 161 -3.87 -35.37 -23.99
CA GLN A 161 -3.53 -35.16 -25.40
C GLN A 161 -3.21 -33.70 -25.69
N ALA A 162 -3.94 -32.76 -25.08
CA ALA A 162 -3.66 -31.33 -25.19
C ALA A 162 -2.25 -31.00 -24.65
N MET A 163 -1.84 -31.62 -23.53
CA MET A 163 -0.49 -31.47 -23.00
C MET A 163 0.62 -31.96 -23.94
N GLN A 164 0.39 -33.06 -24.63
CA GLN A 164 1.32 -33.56 -25.66
C GLN A 164 1.35 -32.67 -26.91
N GLN A 165 0.30 -31.88 -27.13
CA GLN A 165 0.15 -30.99 -28.28
C GLN A 165 0.45 -29.51 -27.95
N GLY A 166 1.13 -29.24 -26.83
CA GLY A 166 1.67 -27.91 -26.51
C GLY A 166 0.80 -27.01 -25.63
N TYR A 167 -0.22 -27.56 -24.97
CA TYR A 167 -1.06 -26.86 -23.99
C TYR A 167 -0.66 -27.22 -22.56
N ASN A 168 -0.44 -26.26 -21.68
CA ASN A 168 -0.15 -26.53 -20.27
C ASN A 168 -1.18 -25.86 -19.37
N PHE A 169 -1.63 -26.56 -18.34
CA PHE A 169 -2.72 -26.12 -17.46
C PHE A 169 -2.17 -25.96 -16.04
N LEU A 170 -2.21 -24.74 -15.52
CA LEU A 170 -1.71 -24.40 -14.19
C LEU A 170 -2.87 -23.92 -13.32
N VAL A 171 -2.97 -24.48 -12.12
CA VAL A 171 -4.00 -24.14 -11.15
C VAL A 171 -3.37 -23.40 -9.98
N ASP A 172 -3.87 -22.21 -9.67
CA ASP A 172 -3.47 -21.41 -8.52
C ASP A 172 -4.71 -20.90 -7.78
N GLY A 173 -5.01 -21.50 -6.62
CA GLY A 173 -6.24 -21.24 -5.88
C GLY A 173 -7.50 -21.52 -6.71
N HIS A 174 -8.29 -20.48 -6.97
CA HIS A 174 -9.50 -20.54 -7.80
C HIS A 174 -9.27 -20.25 -9.29
N ASN A 175 -8.03 -19.99 -9.69
CA ASN A 175 -7.70 -19.51 -11.03
C ASN A 175 -7.08 -20.63 -11.88
N LEU A 176 -7.59 -20.80 -13.10
CA LEU A 176 -7.01 -21.70 -14.10
C LEU A 176 -6.22 -20.88 -15.12
N THR A 177 -4.91 -21.09 -15.22
CA THR A 177 -4.07 -20.49 -16.26
C THR A 177 -3.77 -21.52 -17.35
N VAL A 178 -4.13 -21.19 -18.58
CA VAL A 178 -3.85 -22.00 -19.78
C VAL A 178 -2.67 -21.37 -20.52
N GLN A 179 -1.55 -22.09 -20.60
CA GLN A 179 -0.39 -21.72 -21.40
C GLN A 179 -0.43 -22.48 -22.72
N VAL A 180 -0.20 -21.77 -23.82
CA VAL A 180 -0.23 -22.31 -25.18
C VAL A 180 1.11 -22.00 -25.85
N ALA A 181 1.85 -23.03 -26.23
CA ALA A 181 3.08 -22.88 -27.01
C ALA A 181 2.76 -22.36 -28.42
N PHE A 182 3.65 -21.56 -29.02
CA PHE A 182 3.44 -21.05 -30.39
C PHE A 182 3.43 -22.16 -31.46
N THR A 183 3.90 -23.36 -31.12
CA THR A 183 3.88 -24.56 -31.96
C THR A 183 2.71 -25.49 -31.66
N ALA A 184 1.78 -25.08 -30.78
CA ALA A 184 0.65 -25.92 -30.39
C ALA A 184 -0.38 -26.07 -31.52
N THR A 185 -1.13 -27.16 -31.50
CA THR A 185 -2.20 -27.43 -32.47
C THR A 185 -3.27 -26.34 -32.42
N GLY A 186 -3.68 -25.80 -33.57
CA GLY A 186 -4.71 -24.75 -33.69
C GLY A 186 -4.22 -23.32 -33.49
N VAL A 187 -2.93 -23.11 -33.26
CA VAL A 187 -2.33 -21.77 -33.30
C VAL A 187 -2.14 -21.34 -34.75
N VAL A 188 -2.74 -20.22 -35.13
CA VAL A 188 -2.59 -19.56 -36.43
C VAL A 188 -1.56 -18.43 -36.31
N SER A 189 -0.73 -18.22 -37.33
CA SER A 189 0.30 -17.16 -37.32
C SER A 189 0.21 -16.24 -38.54
N TYR A 190 0.27 -14.92 -38.30
CA TYR A 190 0.36 -13.87 -39.31
C TYR A 190 1.79 -13.32 -39.33
N LYS A 191 2.46 -13.34 -40.49
CA LYS A 191 3.89 -12.98 -40.61
C LYS A 191 4.09 -11.81 -41.57
N HIS A 192 4.90 -10.83 -41.17
CA HIS A 192 5.33 -9.72 -42.03
C HIS A 192 6.67 -9.13 -41.55
N ASN A 193 7.68 -9.02 -42.42
CA ASN A 193 9.00 -8.43 -42.13
C ASN A 193 9.62 -8.92 -40.79
N ASP A 194 9.79 -10.22 -40.63
CA ASP A 194 10.32 -10.88 -39.42
C ASP A 194 9.53 -10.64 -38.11
N LYS A 195 8.33 -10.06 -38.21
CA LYS A 195 7.37 -9.96 -37.11
C LYS A 195 6.28 -11.00 -37.29
N VAL A 196 5.89 -11.63 -36.19
CA VAL A 196 4.87 -12.68 -36.16
C VAL A 196 3.85 -12.36 -35.08
N LEU A 197 2.58 -12.56 -35.43
CA LEU A 197 1.44 -12.50 -34.53
C LEU A 197 0.79 -13.88 -34.51
N TYR A 198 0.61 -14.45 -33.33
CA TYR A 198 -0.03 -15.73 -33.11
C TYR A 198 -1.43 -15.53 -32.54
N THR A 199 -2.38 -16.34 -32.99
CA THR A 199 -3.76 -16.35 -32.51
C THR A 199 -4.22 -17.77 -32.28
N VAL A 200 -5.03 -17.99 -31.25
CA VAL A 200 -5.69 -19.28 -31.02
C VAL A 200 -7.05 -19.05 -30.38
N VAL A 201 -8.02 -19.87 -30.79
CA VAL A 201 -9.34 -19.93 -30.19
C VAL A 201 -9.51 -21.31 -29.61
N PHE A 202 -9.82 -21.37 -28.32
CA PHE A 202 -10.09 -22.64 -27.67
C PHE A 202 -11.29 -22.54 -26.74
N ARG A 203 -11.97 -23.67 -26.60
CA ARG A 203 -13.11 -23.86 -25.71
C ARG A 203 -12.84 -25.04 -24.79
N LEU A 204 -12.77 -24.77 -23.50
CA LEU A 204 -12.70 -25.76 -22.44
C LEU A 204 -14.13 -26.14 -22.03
N THR A 205 -14.37 -27.45 -21.90
CA THR A 205 -15.67 -27.98 -21.49
C THR A 205 -15.49 -28.98 -20.35
N TYR A 206 -16.32 -28.88 -19.32
CA TYR A 206 -16.34 -29.76 -18.17
C TYR A 206 -17.77 -30.20 -17.84
N GLY A 207 -17.95 -31.47 -17.49
CA GLY A 207 -19.23 -32.01 -17.06
C GLY A 207 -20.08 -32.68 -18.15
N PRO A 208 -21.19 -33.33 -17.76
CA PRO A 208 -22.12 -34.01 -18.67
C PRO A 208 -22.87 -33.01 -19.56
N PRO A 209 -23.37 -33.42 -20.75
CA PRO A 209 -24.07 -32.54 -21.72
C PRO A 209 -25.21 -31.71 -21.13
N GLU A 210 -25.86 -32.18 -20.07
CA GLU A 210 -26.97 -31.50 -19.40
C GLU A 210 -26.51 -30.35 -18.48
N HIS A 211 -25.27 -30.39 -17.97
CA HIS A 211 -24.70 -29.38 -17.07
C HIS A 211 -23.23 -29.13 -17.45
N ARG A 212 -22.98 -28.64 -18.68
CA ARG A 212 -21.63 -28.35 -19.17
C ARG A 212 -21.18 -26.97 -18.74
N LEU A 213 -20.09 -26.93 -17.98
CA LEU A 213 -19.34 -25.70 -17.79
C LEU A 213 -18.46 -25.47 -19.02
N THR A 214 -18.65 -24.32 -19.69
CA THR A 214 -17.91 -23.94 -20.89
C THR A 214 -17.12 -22.66 -20.65
N ALA A 215 -15.83 -22.69 -20.98
CA ALA A 215 -14.95 -21.53 -20.90
C ALA A 215 -14.27 -21.35 -22.26
N GLU A 216 -14.51 -20.21 -22.90
CA GLU A 216 -13.97 -19.90 -24.22
C GLU A 216 -13.05 -18.70 -24.13
N SER A 217 -11.93 -18.77 -24.84
CA SER A 217 -10.99 -17.66 -24.92
C SER A 217 -10.35 -17.56 -26.29
N ARG A 218 -10.21 -16.32 -26.74
CA ARG A 218 -9.48 -15.94 -27.95
C ARG A 218 -8.19 -15.26 -27.53
N MET A 219 -7.06 -15.90 -27.79
CA MET A 219 -5.76 -15.36 -27.45
C MET A 219 -5.12 -14.68 -28.65
N LEU A 220 -4.45 -13.56 -28.40
CA LEU A 220 -3.68 -12.80 -29.37
C LEU A 220 -2.28 -12.58 -28.79
N CYS A 221 -1.23 -12.88 -29.56
CA CYS A 221 0.11 -12.67 -29.07
C CYS A 221 1.18 -12.36 -30.12
N ALA A 222 1.91 -11.27 -29.93
CA ALA A 222 3.01 -10.86 -30.80
C ALA A 222 4.37 -10.98 -30.08
N PRO A 223 5.03 -12.16 -30.10
CA PRO A 223 6.37 -12.33 -29.55
C PRO A 223 7.38 -11.75 -30.55
N GLY A 224 7.73 -10.48 -30.36
CA GLY A 224 8.72 -9.83 -31.21
C GLY A 224 9.50 -8.80 -30.41
N PRO A 225 10.82 -8.68 -30.62
CA PRO A 225 11.59 -7.62 -29.98
C PRO A 225 11.06 -6.27 -30.47
N ALA A 226 10.88 -5.33 -29.55
CA ALA A 226 10.66 -3.95 -29.91
C ALA A 226 11.91 -3.41 -30.60
N ILE A 227 11.74 -2.58 -31.63
CA ILE A 227 12.85 -1.94 -32.33
C ILE A 227 13.11 -0.62 -31.62
N CYS A 228 14.26 -0.51 -30.99
CA CYS A 228 14.58 0.64 -30.16
C CYS A 228 15.52 1.56 -30.93
N ASN A 229 15.06 2.79 -31.18
CA ASN A 229 15.88 3.84 -31.76
C ASN A 229 16.27 4.84 -30.65
N ALA A 230 17.09 5.82 -31.00
CA ALA A 230 17.57 6.87 -30.11
C ALA A 230 16.47 7.59 -29.32
N THR A 231 15.31 7.78 -29.96
CA THR A 231 14.26 8.67 -29.49
C THR A 231 12.95 7.93 -29.17
N HIS A 232 12.69 6.79 -29.82
CA HIS A 232 11.43 6.05 -29.70
C HIS A 232 11.66 4.54 -29.74
N MET A 233 10.84 3.81 -28.98
CA MET A 233 10.67 2.37 -29.06
C MET A 233 9.53 2.06 -30.03
N THR A 234 9.74 1.17 -30.99
CA THR A 234 8.75 0.81 -32.00
C THR A 234 8.28 -0.62 -31.80
N VAL A 235 6.98 -0.79 -31.58
CA VAL A 235 6.30 -2.09 -31.57
C VAL A 235 5.53 -2.23 -32.88
N ALA A 236 5.74 -3.33 -33.59
CA ALA A 236 5.14 -3.58 -34.90
C ALA A 236 4.36 -4.90 -34.88
N ILE A 237 3.07 -4.81 -35.18
CA ILE A 237 2.15 -5.94 -35.28
C ILE A 237 1.75 -6.07 -36.76
N PRO A 238 1.98 -7.25 -37.38
CA PRO A 238 1.57 -7.52 -38.75
C PRO A 238 0.09 -7.22 -39.00
N ALA A 239 -0.29 -6.93 -40.24
CA ALA A 239 -1.69 -6.75 -40.60
C ALA A 239 -2.48 -8.05 -40.34
N PHE A 240 -3.57 -7.94 -39.59
CA PHE A 240 -4.49 -9.03 -39.25
C PHE A 240 -5.92 -8.47 -39.14
N PRO A 241 -6.97 -9.32 -39.08
CA PRO A 241 -8.37 -8.87 -39.10
C PRO A 241 -8.86 -8.18 -37.80
N GLY A 242 -8.00 -7.47 -37.08
CA GLY A 242 -8.32 -6.79 -35.82
C GLY A 242 -8.08 -5.29 -35.87
N THR A 243 -8.90 -4.52 -35.16
CA THR A 243 -8.78 -3.05 -35.05
C THR A 243 -8.33 -2.67 -33.65
N LEU A 244 -7.26 -1.88 -33.51
CA LEU A 244 -6.75 -1.42 -32.22
C LEU A 244 -7.75 -0.45 -31.56
N MET A 245 -8.18 -0.74 -30.33
CA MET A 245 -9.17 0.04 -29.57
C MET A 245 -8.58 0.78 -28.39
N ALA A 246 -7.58 0.23 -27.72
CA ALA A 246 -6.94 0.87 -26.58
C ALA A 246 -5.46 0.49 -26.45
N VAL A 247 -4.69 1.43 -25.90
CA VAL A 247 -3.27 1.26 -25.57
C VAL A 247 -3.09 1.65 -24.10
N ASP A 248 -2.75 0.69 -23.26
CA ASP A 248 -2.35 0.94 -21.87
C ASP A 248 -0.83 0.79 -21.75
N ILE A 249 -0.19 1.78 -21.13
CA ILE A 249 1.24 1.74 -20.77
C ILE A 249 1.33 1.72 -19.25
N GLU A 250 1.89 0.64 -18.69
CA GLU A 250 1.83 0.32 -17.27
C GLU A 250 0.35 0.24 -16.81
N ASP A 251 -0.06 1.14 -15.91
CA ASP A 251 -1.43 1.23 -15.39
C ASP A 251 -2.20 2.44 -15.96
N LYS A 252 -1.64 3.10 -16.99
CA LYS A 252 -2.26 4.27 -17.62
C LYS A 252 -2.90 3.90 -18.95
N THR A 253 -4.22 3.93 -19.01
CA THR A 253 -4.97 3.89 -20.27
C THR A 253 -4.81 5.20 -21.02
N ILE A 254 -4.30 5.14 -22.25
CA ILE A 254 -4.13 6.30 -23.11
C ILE A 254 -5.31 6.35 -24.09
N PRO A 255 -6.12 7.43 -24.07
CA PRO A 255 -7.19 7.62 -25.05
C PRO A 255 -6.63 7.63 -26.47
N MET A 256 -7.32 6.96 -27.41
CA MET A 256 -6.85 6.84 -28.80
C MET A 256 -6.68 8.20 -29.51
N ASP A 257 -7.49 9.19 -29.13
CA ASP A 257 -7.45 10.58 -29.59
C ASP A 257 -6.25 11.37 -29.02
N GLN A 258 -5.67 10.95 -27.90
CA GLN A 258 -4.59 11.65 -27.20
C GLN A 258 -3.24 10.92 -27.26
N LEU A 259 -3.10 9.91 -28.12
CA LEU A 259 -1.87 9.12 -28.24
C LEU A 259 -0.64 10.01 -28.47
N GLN A 260 -0.74 10.95 -29.42
CA GLN A 260 0.38 11.81 -29.81
C GLN A 260 0.81 12.78 -28.70
N GLU A 261 -0.14 13.36 -27.97
CA GLU A 261 0.13 14.23 -26.81
C GLU A 261 0.78 13.46 -25.67
N ASN A 262 0.45 12.18 -25.53
CA ASN A 262 1.06 11.25 -24.58
C ASN A 262 2.34 10.59 -25.10
N GLY A 263 2.92 11.07 -26.22
CA GLY A 263 4.20 10.60 -26.72
C GLY A 263 4.17 9.25 -27.43
N VAL A 264 3.01 8.83 -27.93
CA VAL A 264 2.81 7.61 -28.73
C VAL A 264 2.31 8.01 -30.12
N THR A 265 3.00 7.62 -31.19
CA THR A 265 2.49 7.77 -32.56
C THR A 265 2.09 6.43 -33.14
N LEU A 266 0.97 6.41 -33.86
CA LEU A 266 0.37 5.21 -34.42
C LEU A 266 0.36 5.29 -35.96
N ASP A 267 0.96 4.30 -36.61
CA ASP A 267 0.90 4.07 -38.07
C ASP A 267 0.14 2.76 -38.34
N THR A 268 -0.96 2.85 -39.09
CA THR A 268 -1.84 1.72 -39.43
C THR A 268 -1.74 1.28 -40.90
N GLN A 269 -0.86 1.88 -41.72
CA GLN A 269 -0.83 1.66 -43.18
C GLN A 269 -0.45 0.24 -43.60
N ARG A 270 0.32 -0.49 -42.79
CA ARG A 270 0.78 -1.88 -43.08
C ARG A 270 0.72 -2.74 -41.82
N GLY A 271 -0.42 -2.75 -41.14
CA GLY A 271 -0.58 -3.27 -39.79
C GLY A 271 -0.35 -2.18 -38.74
N VAL A 272 -0.29 -2.56 -37.46
CA VAL A 272 -0.21 -1.61 -36.34
C VAL A 272 1.25 -1.39 -35.96
N ARG A 273 1.74 -0.17 -36.16
CA ARG A 273 3.06 0.28 -35.70
C ARG A 273 2.90 1.39 -34.67
N LEU A 274 3.33 1.11 -33.45
CA LEU A 274 3.32 2.03 -32.32
C LEU A 274 4.73 2.53 -32.07
N HIS A 275 4.97 3.84 -32.21
CA HIS A 275 6.22 4.47 -31.81
C HIS A 275 6.03 5.20 -30.48
N ILE A 276 6.60 4.64 -29.43
CA ILE A 276 6.47 5.10 -28.05
C ILE A 276 7.74 5.89 -27.69
N SER A 277 7.60 7.14 -27.28
CA SER A 277 8.72 8.01 -26.93
C SER A 277 9.50 7.44 -25.74
N ARG A 278 10.83 7.49 -25.81
CA ARG A 278 11.68 7.05 -24.68
C ARG A 278 11.47 7.89 -23.41
N ARG A 279 10.94 9.11 -23.53
CA ARG A 279 10.67 10.01 -22.39
C ARG A 279 9.58 9.51 -21.44
N ILE A 280 8.66 8.68 -21.94
CA ILE A 280 7.54 8.14 -21.16
C ILE A 280 7.81 6.73 -20.61
N LEU A 281 8.91 6.09 -21.03
CA LEU A 281 9.32 4.79 -20.53
C LEU A 281 10.05 4.96 -19.20
N LYS A 282 9.57 4.30 -18.13
CA LYS A 282 10.25 4.30 -16.82
C LYS A 282 11.29 3.18 -16.75
N SER A 283 12.44 3.47 -16.12
CA SER A 283 13.41 2.43 -15.77
C SER A 283 13.06 1.82 -14.40
N ARG A 284 13.14 0.49 -14.27
CA ARG A 284 12.75 -0.21 -13.03
C ARG A 284 13.73 -0.04 -11.87
N LEU A 285 14.87 0.66 -12.03
CA LEU A 285 15.87 0.79 -10.96
C LEU A 285 16.52 2.20 -10.97
N ARG A 286 16.15 3.03 -9.99
CA ARG A 286 16.99 4.17 -9.57
C ARG A 286 18.28 3.59 -8.97
N GLY A 287 19.44 3.91 -9.55
CA GLY A 287 20.71 3.84 -8.83
C GLY A 287 21.73 2.75 -9.20
N LYS A 288 21.65 2.07 -10.35
CA LYS A 288 22.79 1.28 -10.87
C LYS A 288 23.10 1.66 -12.31
N SER A 289 24.38 1.96 -12.56
CA SER A 289 24.98 2.16 -13.88
C SER A 289 24.61 1.02 -14.82
N CYS A 290 24.34 1.35 -16.09
CA CYS A 290 24.08 0.38 -17.17
C CYS A 290 25.27 -0.57 -17.34
N SER A 291 25.25 -1.70 -16.65
CA SER A 291 26.20 -2.79 -16.84
C SER A 291 25.59 -3.87 -17.72
N GLY A 292 25.82 -3.76 -19.03
CA GLY A 292 25.75 -4.88 -19.97
C GLY A 292 24.37 -5.33 -20.46
N LEU A 293 23.32 -5.31 -19.63
CA LEU A 293 21.92 -5.55 -20.03
C LEU A 293 20.99 -4.94 -18.98
N GLN A 294 20.32 -3.83 -19.30
CA GLN A 294 19.21 -3.35 -18.48
C GLN A 294 18.01 -2.97 -19.34
N TYR A 295 16.87 -3.51 -18.92
CA TYR A 295 15.62 -3.61 -19.64
C TYR A 295 14.74 -2.39 -19.34
N PHE A 296 14.26 -1.70 -20.36
CA PHE A 296 13.14 -0.77 -20.21
C PHE A 296 11.86 -1.59 -20.06
N MET A 297 11.43 -1.88 -18.83
CA MET A 297 10.17 -2.59 -18.59
C MET A 297 9.02 -1.58 -18.52
N SER A 298 8.42 -1.26 -19.66
CA SER A 298 7.07 -0.72 -19.68
C SER A 298 6.14 -1.86 -20.11
N SER A 299 5.25 -2.29 -19.22
CA SER A 299 4.18 -3.23 -19.60
C SER A 299 3.31 -2.52 -20.63
N LEU A 300 3.15 -3.11 -21.81
CA LEU A 300 2.31 -2.57 -22.87
C LEU A 300 1.12 -3.51 -23.05
N LYS A 301 -0.08 -3.00 -22.78
CA LYS A 301 -1.33 -3.73 -23.01
C LYS A 301 -2.06 -3.12 -24.19
N LEU A 302 -2.38 -3.96 -25.17
CA LEU A 302 -3.02 -3.58 -26.41
C LEU A 302 -4.34 -4.32 -26.52
N ALA A 303 -5.44 -3.57 -26.67
CA ALA A 303 -6.77 -4.13 -26.86
C ALA A 303 -7.21 -3.98 -28.31
N PHE A 304 -7.71 -5.06 -28.91
CA PHE A 304 -8.18 -5.11 -30.28
C PHE A 304 -9.62 -5.59 -30.33
N ASN A 305 -10.42 -4.98 -31.19
CA ASN A 305 -11.67 -5.59 -31.64
C ASN A 305 -11.34 -6.60 -32.74
N PHE A 306 -11.57 -7.88 -32.47
CA PHE A 306 -11.29 -8.99 -33.38
C PHE A 306 -12.52 -9.91 -33.44
N HIS A 307 -13.14 -10.03 -34.63
CA HIS A 307 -14.41 -10.75 -34.84
C HIS A 307 -15.58 -10.30 -33.95
N GLY A 308 -15.62 -9.03 -33.52
CA GLY A 308 -16.69 -8.49 -32.68
C GLY A 308 -16.44 -8.62 -31.18
N GLU A 309 -15.35 -9.26 -30.78
CA GLU A 309 -14.93 -9.42 -29.38
C GLU A 309 -13.74 -8.51 -29.06
N SER A 310 -13.70 -7.96 -27.84
CA SER A 310 -12.57 -7.19 -27.34
C SER A 310 -11.50 -8.12 -26.75
N VAL A 311 -10.40 -8.31 -27.48
CA VAL A 311 -9.28 -9.16 -27.07
C VAL A 311 -8.08 -8.29 -26.69
N ALA A 312 -7.58 -8.47 -25.47
CA ALA A 312 -6.40 -7.76 -24.98
C ALA A 312 -5.18 -8.67 -24.88
N MET A 313 -4.02 -8.14 -25.25
CA MET A 313 -2.73 -8.78 -25.02
C MET A 313 -1.82 -7.86 -24.20
N VAL A 314 -1.05 -8.44 -23.29
CA VAL A 314 -0.04 -7.75 -22.47
C VAL A 314 1.32 -8.26 -22.89
N MET A 315 2.20 -7.36 -23.33
CA MET A 315 3.57 -7.67 -23.70
C MET A 315 4.57 -6.84 -22.89
N GLN A 316 5.77 -7.39 -22.73
CA GLN A 316 6.89 -6.73 -22.07
C GLN A 316 8.02 -6.52 -23.11
N PRO A 317 7.98 -5.42 -23.88
CA PRO A 317 9.01 -5.16 -24.87
C PRO A 317 10.37 -4.95 -24.20
N GLU A 318 11.40 -5.62 -24.71
CA GLU A 318 12.78 -5.49 -24.24
C GLU A 318 13.58 -4.59 -25.20
N CYS A 319 14.16 -3.51 -24.67
CA CYS A 319 15.11 -2.66 -25.38
C CYS A 319 16.51 -2.77 -24.76
N PRO A 320 17.58 -3.03 -25.55
CA PRO A 320 18.95 -2.90 -25.07
C PRO A 320 19.24 -1.44 -24.74
N CYS A 321 19.95 -1.20 -23.63
CA CYS A 321 20.49 0.12 -23.35
C CYS A 321 21.65 0.42 -24.31
N ASP A 322 21.47 1.45 -25.14
CA ASP A 322 22.57 2.02 -25.93
C ASP A 322 23.73 2.38 -24.97
N GLN A 323 24.87 1.72 -25.13
CA GLN A 323 26.16 2.26 -24.72
C GLN A 323 26.48 3.44 -25.64
N ARG A 324 25.76 4.57 -25.50
CA ARG A 324 26.29 5.82 -26.03
C ARG A 324 27.46 6.22 -25.14
N PRO A 325 28.69 6.31 -25.64
CA PRO A 325 29.70 7.09 -24.93
C PRO A 325 29.12 8.50 -24.77
N PRO A 326 29.09 9.06 -23.56
CA PRO A 326 28.39 10.32 -23.25
C PRO A 326 29.06 11.58 -23.84
N VAL A 327 29.90 11.44 -24.85
CA VAL A 327 30.67 12.52 -25.45
C VAL A 327 30.83 12.20 -26.94
N ALA A 328 30.17 12.96 -27.81
CA ALA A 328 30.53 12.95 -29.23
C ALA A 328 31.89 13.63 -29.33
N ALA A 329 32.90 12.88 -29.77
CA ALA A 329 34.24 13.42 -29.93
C ALA A 329 34.89 12.95 -31.22
N VAL A 330 35.50 13.91 -31.92
CA VAL A 330 36.04 13.76 -33.26
C VAL A 330 37.47 14.30 -33.26
N CYS A 331 38.41 13.52 -33.79
CA CYS A 331 39.74 14.03 -34.12
C CYS A 331 39.73 14.50 -35.56
N THR A 332 40.08 15.76 -35.80
CA THR A 332 40.18 16.28 -37.16
C THR A 332 41.58 16.02 -37.71
N GLN A 333 41.67 15.78 -39.03
CA GLN A 333 42.95 15.69 -39.73
C GLN A 333 43.71 17.03 -39.70
N ASP A 334 43.02 18.13 -39.40
CA ASP A 334 43.57 19.47 -39.25
C ASP A 334 44.31 19.69 -37.91
N GLY A 335 44.40 18.66 -37.06
CA GLY A 335 45.20 18.69 -35.85
C GLY A 335 44.47 19.17 -34.60
N TYR A 336 43.17 18.92 -34.50
CA TYR A 336 42.33 19.28 -33.34
C TYR A 336 41.55 18.09 -32.79
N MET A 337 41.19 18.19 -31.50
CA MET A 337 40.21 17.35 -30.83
C MET A 337 38.96 18.17 -30.56
N ASP A 338 37.84 17.74 -31.11
CA ASP A 338 36.54 18.33 -30.88
C ASP A 338 35.70 17.41 -30.01
N PHE A 339 35.16 17.90 -28.90
CA PHE A 339 34.31 17.07 -28.03
C PHE A 339 33.26 17.88 -27.27
N GLU A 340 32.11 17.25 -27.02
CA GLU A 340 30.96 17.83 -26.32
C GLU A 340 30.78 17.26 -24.90
N VAL A 341 30.60 18.13 -23.89
CA VAL A 341 30.28 17.74 -22.51
C VAL A 341 28.87 18.23 -22.17
N LEU A 342 28.00 17.31 -21.75
CA LEU A 342 26.62 17.59 -21.36
C LEU A 342 26.47 17.73 -19.84
N ALA A 343 25.59 18.61 -19.38
CA ALA A 343 25.31 18.79 -17.95
C ALA A 343 24.67 17.54 -17.30
N ASP A 344 23.92 16.76 -18.06
CA ASP A 344 23.26 15.53 -17.60
C ASP A 344 24.16 14.28 -17.63
N SER A 345 25.46 14.44 -17.91
CA SER A 345 26.45 13.35 -17.89
C SER A 345 26.67 12.77 -16.48
N THR A 346 26.33 13.51 -15.42
CA THR A 346 26.45 13.08 -14.02
C THR A 346 25.17 13.31 -13.23
N THR A 347 25.03 12.62 -12.09
CA THR A 347 24.00 12.88 -11.08
C THR A 347 24.68 13.19 -9.74
N PRO A 348 24.47 14.38 -9.13
CA PRO A 348 23.71 15.53 -9.61
C PRO A 348 24.29 16.16 -10.89
N LEU A 349 23.52 17.04 -11.55
CA LEU A 349 23.89 17.71 -12.80
C LEU A 349 25.28 18.37 -12.67
N LEU A 350 26.09 18.20 -13.71
CA LEU A 350 27.43 18.76 -13.79
C LEU A 350 27.36 20.28 -13.94
N ASP A 351 28.05 21.01 -13.07
CA ASP A 351 28.25 22.44 -13.26
C ASP A 351 29.26 22.67 -14.39
N LEU A 352 28.74 23.07 -15.56
CA LEU A 352 29.56 23.30 -16.74
C LEU A 352 30.50 24.52 -16.61
N ASP A 353 30.29 25.39 -15.61
CA ASP A 353 31.17 26.52 -15.32
C ASP A 353 32.47 26.12 -14.60
N THR A 354 32.53 24.93 -13.99
CA THR A 354 33.72 24.44 -13.29
C THR A 354 34.65 23.60 -14.18
N LEU A 355 34.28 23.38 -15.44
CA LEU A 355 35.05 22.56 -16.38
C LEU A 355 36.38 23.22 -16.75
N ARG A 356 37.47 22.45 -16.62
CA ARG A 356 38.83 22.87 -16.98
C ARG A 356 39.57 21.77 -17.71
N LEU A 357 40.33 22.13 -18.74
CA LEU A 357 41.27 21.20 -19.38
C LEU A 357 42.56 21.04 -18.55
N ARG A 358 43.46 20.15 -18.98
CA ARG A 358 44.80 20.00 -18.37
C ARG A 358 45.53 21.34 -18.26
N ASP A 359 45.41 22.17 -19.27
CA ASP A 359 45.81 23.57 -19.22
C ASP A 359 44.60 24.47 -18.90
N PRO A 360 44.56 25.13 -17.72
CA PRO A 360 43.44 25.96 -17.31
C PRO A 360 43.30 27.26 -18.11
N THR A 361 44.29 27.62 -18.93
CA THR A 361 44.20 28.80 -19.82
C THR A 361 43.27 28.55 -21.01
N CYS A 362 43.07 27.28 -21.37
CA CYS A 362 42.20 26.90 -22.47
C CYS A 362 40.73 26.90 -22.03
N ARG A 363 39.93 27.70 -22.73
CA ARG A 363 38.49 27.84 -22.49
C ARG A 363 37.69 27.03 -23.51
N PRO A 364 36.43 26.70 -23.20
CA PRO A 364 35.55 26.09 -24.18
C PRO A 364 35.33 26.99 -25.39
N ALA A 365 35.19 26.39 -26.56
CA ALA A 365 34.94 27.09 -27.81
C ALA A 365 33.50 27.60 -27.92
N PHE A 366 32.56 26.85 -27.35
CA PHE A 366 31.15 27.24 -27.30
C PHE A 366 30.49 26.75 -26.00
N LYS A 367 29.59 27.58 -25.48
CA LYS A 367 28.71 27.26 -24.35
C LYS A 367 27.28 27.58 -24.75
N SER A 368 26.37 26.64 -24.56
CA SER A 368 24.95 26.85 -24.85
C SER A 368 24.33 27.85 -23.89
N SER A 369 23.43 28.69 -24.40
CA SER A 369 22.68 29.69 -23.60
C SER A 369 21.79 29.04 -22.53
N LEU A 370 21.42 27.77 -22.72
CA LEU A 370 20.63 26.99 -21.77
C LEU A 370 21.49 26.28 -20.70
N ASN A 371 22.83 26.45 -20.72
CA ASN A 371 23.77 25.79 -19.81
C ASN A 371 23.65 24.25 -19.78
N ASP A 372 23.18 23.64 -20.87
CA ASP A 372 22.96 22.20 -21.02
C ASP A 372 24.16 21.47 -21.65
N ARG A 373 24.99 22.19 -22.42
CA ARG A 373 26.15 21.63 -23.15
C ARG A 373 27.29 22.63 -23.31
N VAL A 374 28.51 22.10 -23.36
CA VAL A 374 29.75 22.83 -23.65
C VAL A 374 30.54 22.08 -24.73
N TRP A 375 31.11 22.82 -25.66
CA TRP A 375 31.94 22.28 -26.74
C TRP A 375 33.39 22.77 -26.62
N PHE A 376 34.32 21.83 -26.73
CA PHE A 376 35.76 22.09 -26.71
C PHE A 376 36.36 21.83 -28.08
N HIS A 377 37.18 22.77 -28.53
CA HIS A 377 38.02 22.69 -29.73
C HIS A 377 39.48 22.82 -29.29
N VAL A 378 40.19 21.69 -29.20
CA VAL A 378 41.48 21.60 -28.52
C VAL A 378 42.59 21.25 -29.51
N PRO A 379 43.64 22.07 -29.67
CA PRO A 379 44.75 21.74 -30.55
C PRO A 379 45.55 20.54 -30.01
N LEU A 380 45.94 19.61 -30.88
CA LEU A 380 46.71 18.41 -30.51
C LEU A 380 48.10 18.75 -29.93
N ASN A 381 48.65 19.91 -30.27
CA ASN A 381 49.95 20.41 -29.81
C ASN A 381 49.86 21.45 -28.68
N GLY A 382 48.66 21.72 -28.14
CA GLY A 382 48.43 22.75 -27.14
C GLY A 382 47.50 22.28 -26.01
N CYS A 383 47.09 23.21 -25.14
CA CYS A 383 46.14 22.97 -24.04
C CYS A 383 46.49 21.79 -23.11
N GLY A 384 47.78 21.51 -22.94
CA GLY A 384 48.27 20.41 -22.10
C GLY A 384 48.02 19.01 -22.66
N THR A 385 47.71 18.88 -23.95
CA THR A 385 47.58 17.60 -24.65
C THR A 385 48.92 16.85 -24.63
N ARG A 386 48.89 15.59 -24.21
CA ARG A 386 50.06 14.69 -24.22
C ARG A 386 49.99 13.78 -25.42
N TYR A 387 51.13 13.32 -25.93
CA TYR A 387 51.14 12.34 -27.00
C TYR A 387 52.19 11.25 -26.75
N TRP A 388 51.94 10.07 -27.30
CA TRP A 388 52.89 8.96 -27.31
C TRP A 388 52.69 8.09 -28.56
N PHE A 389 53.70 7.27 -28.85
CA PHE A 389 53.67 6.31 -29.96
C PHE A 389 53.53 4.89 -29.40
N ASP A 390 52.67 4.09 -30.04
CA ASP A 390 52.57 2.65 -29.79
C ASP A 390 52.44 1.93 -31.14
N GLY A 391 53.54 1.29 -31.56
CA GLY A 391 53.70 0.76 -32.92
C GLY A 391 53.64 1.85 -33.99
N GLU A 392 52.77 1.65 -34.99
CA GLU A 392 52.53 2.60 -36.09
C GLU A 392 51.44 3.65 -35.75
N LYS A 393 50.94 3.66 -34.51
CA LYS A 393 49.87 4.55 -34.06
C LYS A 393 50.42 5.64 -33.15
N ILE A 394 49.99 6.88 -33.41
CA ILE A 394 50.21 8.01 -32.50
C ILE A 394 48.94 8.28 -31.71
N PHE A 395 49.08 8.42 -30.40
CA PHE A 395 48.00 8.72 -29.49
C PHE A 395 48.18 10.12 -28.93
N TYR A 396 47.08 10.86 -28.82
CA TYR A 396 47.02 12.16 -28.17
C TYR A 396 45.96 12.11 -27.07
N GLU A 397 46.29 12.59 -25.88
CA GLU A 397 45.43 12.55 -24.69
C GLU A 397 45.26 13.95 -24.10
N ASN A 398 44.01 14.33 -23.87
CA ASN A 398 43.66 15.47 -23.03
C ASN A 398 42.70 15.04 -21.89
N GLU A 399 42.59 15.85 -20.85
CA GLU A 399 41.78 15.54 -19.67
C GLU A 399 40.95 16.77 -19.26
N VAL A 400 39.65 16.55 -19.10
CA VAL A 400 38.70 17.53 -18.55
C VAL A 400 38.47 17.22 -17.08
N ARG A 401 38.60 18.23 -16.24
CA ARG A 401 38.36 18.18 -14.80
C ARG A 401 37.16 19.04 -14.46
N ALA A 402 36.29 18.53 -13.60
CA ALA A 402 35.24 19.33 -12.98
C ALA A 402 35.33 19.20 -11.47
N LEU A 403 35.29 20.34 -10.77
CA LEU A 403 35.12 20.38 -9.33
C LEU A 403 33.61 20.36 -9.05
N GLN A 404 33.15 19.32 -8.37
CA GLN A 404 31.79 19.29 -7.86
C GLN A 404 31.75 20.16 -6.61
N ALA A 405 31.13 21.34 -6.71
CA ALA A 405 30.89 22.18 -5.54
C ALA A 405 29.72 21.60 -4.75
N ASP A 406 29.95 21.26 -3.48
CA ASP A 406 28.88 20.91 -2.55
C ASP A 406 28.02 22.16 -2.30
N LEU A 407 26.82 22.19 -2.89
CA LEU A 407 25.79 23.18 -2.57
C LEU A 407 24.60 22.49 -1.90
N PRO A 408 24.19 22.92 -0.69
CA PRO A 408 24.75 24.00 0.12
C PRO A 408 26.01 23.58 0.89
N LEU A 409 26.81 24.57 1.32
CA LEU A 409 28.02 24.43 2.14
C LEU A 409 27.75 23.67 3.45
N ALA A 410 27.73 22.34 3.38
CA ALA A 410 27.74 21.47 4.53
C ALA A 410 29.13 21.48 5.17
N ARG A 411 29.21 21.22 6.48
CA ARG A 411 30.44 21.19 7.28
C ARG A 411 31.47 20.12 6.86
N ILE A 412 31.22 19.42 5.76
CA ILE A 412 32.02 18.34 5.20
C ILE A 412 32.10 18.62 3.69
N SER A 413 33.30 18.93 3.19
CA SER A 413 33.59 18.93 1.75
C SER A 413 33.80 17.49 1.31
N ARG A 414 33.01 17.05 0.32
CA ARG A 414 33.13 15.79 -0.39
C ARG A 414 33.46 16.11 -1.84
N ASP A 415 34.58 16.80 -2.05
CA ASP A 415 35.08 17.16 -3.39
C ASP A 415 35.34 15.88 -4.21
N SER A 416 34.34 15.39 -4.95
CA SER A 416 34.55 14.41 -6.01
C SER A 416 34.93 15.16 -7.29
N GLU A 417 36.22 15.08 -7.64
CA GLU A 417 36.73 15.59 -8.92
C GLU A 417 36.31 14.62 -10.04
N LEU A 418 35.48 15.10 -10.97
CA LEU A 418 35.18 14.38 -12.21
C LEU A 418 36.40 14.48 -13.14
N ARG A 419 36.89 13.34 -13.66
CA ARG A 419 38.00 13.30 -14.63
C ARG A 419 37.58 12.57 -15.90
N LEU A 420 37.43 13.32 -16.98
CA LEU A 420 37.12 12.81 -18.32
C LEU A 420 38.41 12.80 -19.15
N THR A 421 38.86 11.63 -19.61
CA THR A 421 40.07 11.50 -20.44
C THR A 421 39.67 11.26 -21.90
N VAL A 422 40.10 12.15 -22.80
CA VAL A 422 39.82 12.10 -24.23
C VAL A 422 41.09 11.66 -24.96
N ILE A 423 41.03 10.57 -25.73
CA ILE A 423 42.19 10.00 -26.44
C ILE A 423 41.90 9.92 -27.94
N CYS A 424 42.64 10.70 -28.74
CA CYS A 424 42.73 10.54 -30.19
C CYS A 424 43.82 9.53 -30.56
N SER A 425 43.57 8.69 -31.55
CA SER A 425 44.59 7.83 -32.15
C SER A 425 44.61 7.99 -33.67
N PHE A 426 45.80 8.13 -34.24
CA PHE A 426 45.99 8.25 -35.70
C PHE A 426 46.84 7.07 -36.19
N SER A 427 46.40 6.44 -37.28
CA SER A 427 47.05 5.29 -37.89
C SER A 427 46.95 5.40 -39.41
N GLY A 428 48.07 5.59 -40.12
CA GLY A 428 48.12 5.48 -41.58
C GLY A 428 47.13 6.36 -42.38
N GLY A 429 46.70 7.51 -41.84
CA GLY A 429 45.74 8.44 -42.48
C GLY A 429 44.32 8.41 -41.89
N ASP A 430 43.97 7.36 -41.12
CA ASP A 430 42.70 7.24 -40.43
C ASP A 430 42.82 7.67 -38.96
N ALA A 431 41.84 8.43 -38.48
CA ALA A 431 41.75 8.90 -37.09
C ALA A 431 40.62 8.16 -36.36
N SER A 432 40.91 7.57 -35.20
CA SER A 432 39.91 6.94 -34.34
C SER A 432 40.03 7.46 -32.91
N LEU A 433 38.90 7.79 -32.27
CA LEU A 433 38.86 8.41 -30.95
C LEU A 433 38.26 7.47 -29.91
N THR A 434 38.84 7.43 -28.72
CA THR A 434 38.36 6.69 -27.55
C THR A 434 38.31 7.62 -26.34
N ILE A 435 37.17 7.68 -25.66
CA ILE A 435 37.02 8.44 -24.40
C ILE A 435 36.97 7.47 -23.23
N LYS A 436 37.81 7.71 -22.23
CA LYS A 436 37.81 6.99 -20.96
C LYS A 436 37.28 7.92 -19.88
N VAL A 437 36.15 7.54 -19.28
CA VAL A 437 35.57 8.24 -18.13
C VAL A 437 36.08 7.57 -16.86
N ASN A 438 36.91 8.27 -16.10
CA ASN A 438 37.38 7.79 -14.81
C ASN A 438 36.60 8.51 -13.71
N ASN A 439 35.42 8.00 -13.39
CA ASN A 439 34.76 8.35 -12.14
C ASN A 439 35.41 7.49 -11.06
N LEU A 440 36.07 8.12 -10.08
CA LEU A 440 36.26 7.43 -8.82
C LEU A 440 34.86 7.05 -8.33
N PRO A 441 34.53 5.76 -8.15
CA PRO A 441 33.23 5.41 -7.63
C PRO A 441 33.06 6.17 -6.31
N PRO A 442 31.92 6.87 -6.10
CA PRO A 442 31.66 7.42 -4.78
C PRO A 442 31.85 6.27 -3.79
N LEU A 443 32.58 6.52 -2.70
CA LEU A 443 32.70 5.55 -1.61
C LEU A 443 31.30 5.00 -1.38
N ALA A 444 31.14 3.69 -1.54
CA ALA A 444 29.84 3.04 -1.46
C ALA A 444 29.14 3.61 -0.23
N SER A 445 27.94 4.17 -0.42
CA SER A 445 27.13 4.61 0.70
C SER A 445 26.96 3.38 1.59
N SER A 446 27.66 3.37 2.72
CA SER A 446 27.35 2.47 3.81
C SER A 446 26.01 2.95 4.34
N VAL A 447 24.93 2.51 3.71
CA VAL A 447 23.63 2.45 4.37
C VAL A 447 23.73 1.25 5.30
N ASN A 448 24.37 1.45 6.44
CA ASN A 448 24.11 0.58 7.57
C ASN A 448 22.65 0.84 7.95
N GLN A 449 21.74 -0.03 7.51
CA GLN A 449 20.39 -0.12 8.06
C GLN A 449 20.51 -0.58 9.51
N GLY A 450 20.81 0.35 10.41
CA GLY A 450 20.77 0.11 11.84
C GLY A 450 19.33 0.22 12.33
N PRO A 451 18.84 -0.70 13.17
CA PRO A 451 17.47 -0.65 13.68
C PRO A 451 17.24 0.67 14.45
N LEU A 452 16.15 1.36 14.13
CA LEU A 452 15.67 2.48 14.94
C LEU A 452 15.18 1.91 16.28
N SER A 453 15.81 2.31 17.38
CA SER A 453 15.40 1.89 18.72
C SER A 453 14.39 2.92 19.25
N LEU A 454 13.13 2.50 19.40
CA LEU A 454 12.05 3.35 19.90
C LEU A 454 11.51 2.80 21.21
N VAL A 455 11.00 3.68 22.08
CA VAL A 455 10.28 3.28 23.29
C VAL A 455 9.04 4.15 23.47
N LEU A 456 7.94 3.51 23.86
CA LEU A 456 6.71 4.15 24.32
C LEU A 456 6.63 3.97 25.84
N LEU A 457 6.57 5.09 26.56
CA LEU A 457 6.57 5.17 28.02
C LEU A 457 5.27 5.80 28.49
N SER A 458 4.80 5.37 29.67
CA SER A 458 3.67 5.97 30.37
C SER A 458 4.14 6.63 31.67
N TYR A 459 3.49 7.72 32.04
CA TYR A 459 3.82 8.52 33.22
C TYR A 459 2.60 8.69 34.14
N PRO A 460 2.82 8.81 35.46
CA PRO A 460 1.75 9.02 36.42
C PRO A 460 1.13 10.42 36.32
N GLU A 461 1.93 11.42 35.94
CA GLU A 461 1.62 12.85 35.97
C GLU A 461 2.11 13.56 34.69
N ASP A 462 1.57 14.75 34.44
CA ASP A 462 1.91 15.66 33.34
C ASP A 462 3.34 16.23 33.43
N SER A 463 4.05 15.97 34.53
CA SER A 463 5.44 16.39 34.72
C SER A 463 6.46 15.56 33.92
N TYR A 464 6.07 14.38 33.41
CA TYR A 464 6.91 13.45 32.64
C TYR A 464 8.29 13.15 33.29
N ARG A 465 8.34 13.10 34.63
CA ARG A 465 9.60 12.94 35.37
C ARG A 465 10.06 11.49 35.48
N GLN A 466 9.17 10.61 35.93
CA GLN A 466 9.47 9.20 36.16
C GLN A 466 8.43 8.32 35.46
N PRO A 467 8.82 7.52 34.45
CA PRO A 467 7.90 6.62 33.79
C PRO A 467 7.57 5.42 34.69
N TYR A 468 6.45 4.77 34.41
CA TYR A 468 6.10 3.50 35.02
C TYR A 468 7.14 2.42 34.70
N ARG A 469 7.44 1.59 35.70
CA ARG A 469 8.36 0.45 35.57
C ARG A 469 7.59 -0.83 35.21
N ASP A 470 8.31 -1.82 34.69
CA ASP A 470 7.72 -3.08 34.26
C ASP A 470 6.99 -3.83 35.40
N ASP A 471 7.45 -3.67 36.64
CA ASP A 471 6.85 -4.23 37.86
C ASP A 471 5.56 -3.52 38.31
N GLN A 472 5.20 -2.39 37.67
CA GLN A 472 4.03 -1.59 38.02
C GLN A 472 2.84 -1.80 37.08
N TYR A 473 2.96 -2.68 36.09
CA TYR A 473 1.86 -3.08 35.22
C TYR A 473 1.03 -4.21 35.84
N PRO A 474 -0.31 -4.26 35.59
CA PRO A 474 -1.09 -3.32 34.78
C PRO A 474 -1.32 -1.99 35.49
N ILE A 475 -1.20 -0.88 34.75
CA ILE A 475 -1.47 0.45 35.28
C ILE A 475 -2.99 0.61 35.41
N VAL A 476 -3.48 0.92 36.61
CA VAL A 476 -4.91 1.16 36.82
C VAL A 476 -5.23 2.63 36.55
N ARG A 477 -6.23 2.87 35.70
CA ARG A 477 -6.83 4.19 35.46
C ARG A 477 -8.34 4.09 35.45
N TYR A 478 -9.01 5.11 35.97
CA TYR A 478 -10.46 5.21 35.90
C TYR A 478 -10.86 5.95 34.64
N LEU A 479 -12.03 5.63 34.07
CA LEU A 479 -12.52 6.30 32.87
C LEU A 479 -12.44 7.83 32.98
N GLN A 480 -12.15 8.48 31.86
CA GLN A 480 -11.89 9.93 31.73
C GLN A 480 -10.61 10.44 32.41
N GLN A 481 -9.97 9.67 33.30
CA GLN A 481 -8.68 10.08 33.85
C GLN A 481 -7.61 10.08 32.76
N PRO A 482 -6.67 11.04 32.76
CA PRO A 482 -5.62 11.11 31.77
C PRO A 482 -4.57 10.01 31.98
N ILE A 483 -4.06 9.51 30.87
CA ILE A 483 -2.79 8.79 30.79
C ILE A 483 -1.79 9.62 29.97
N PHE A 484 -0.62 9.85 30.55
CA PHE A 484 0.45 10.63 29.94
C PHE A 484 1.42 9.66 29.26
N LEU A 485 1.57 9.78 27.94
CA LEU A 485 2.42 8.90 27.13
C LEU A 485 3.55 9.71 26.48
N GLU A 486 4.74 9.13 26.40
CA GLU A 486 5.90 9.69 25.70
C GLU A 486 6.48 8.65 24.74
N VAL A 487 6.62 9.03 23.47
CA VAL A 487 7.39 8.26 22.50
C VAL A 487 8.78 8.89 22.40
N GLN A 488 9.82 8.05 22.52
CA GLN A 488 11.21 8.48 22.50
C GLN A 488 12.07 7.62 21.57
N VAL A 489 12.96 8.27 20.80
CA VAL A 489 14.07 7.60 20.09
C VAL A 489 15.25 7.38 21.04
N LEU A 490 15.81 6.18 21.02
CA LEU A 490 17.00 5.78 21.77
C LEU A 490 18.24 5.77 20.87
N ASN A 491 19.42 5.98 21.48
CA ASN A 491 20.73 5.83 20.84
C ASN A 491 20.96 6.66 19.57
N ARG A 492 20.36 7.86 19.49
CA ARG A 492 20.55 8.80 18.37
C ARG A 492 20.69 10.23 18.87
N ASN A 493 21.63 10.97 18.28
CA ASN A 493 22.07 12.30 18.73
C ASN A 493 22.14 13.32 17.57
N ASP A 494 21.47 13.07 16.45
CA ASP A 494 21.49 13.96 15.27
C ASP A 494 20.52 15.15 15.44
N PRO A 495 21.01 16.40 15.53
CA PRO A 495 20.16 17.57 15.72
C PRO A 495 19.25 17.89 14.52
N ASN A 496 19.50 17.30 13.35
CA ASN A 496 18.73 17.56 12.13
C ASN A 496 17.48 16.68 12.04
N LEU A 497 17.41 15.62 12.83
CA LEU A 497 16.27 14.72 12.85
C LEU A 497 15.27 15.13 13.94
N HIS A 498 13.98 14.96 13.67
CA HIS A 498 12.95 15.11 14.67
C HIS A 498 11.89 14.01 14.56
N LEU A 499 11.29 13.66 15.71
CA LEU A 499 10.28 12.62 15.80
C LEU A 499 8.88 13.20 15.50
N VAL A 500 8.18 12.51 14.59
CA VAL A 500 6.79 12.75 14.24
C VAL A 500 5.99 11.47 14.49
N LEU A 501 4.80 11.61 15.08
CA LEU A 501 3.85 10.52 15.22
C LEU A 501 3.02 10.46 13.95
N ASP A 502 2.83 9.25 13.44
CA ASP A 502 1.95 8.99 12.30
C ASP A 502 0.56 8.65 12.86
N ASP A 503 0.29 7.37 13.14
CA ASP A 503 -0.93 6.91 13.80
C ASP A 503 -0.64 6.37 15.20
N CYS A 504 -1.49 6.70 16.18
CA CYS A 504 -1.51 6.04 17.48
C CYS A 504 -2.90 5.49 17.74
N TRP A 505 -2.97 4.26 18.24
CA TRP A 505 -4.22 3.58 18.51
C TRP A 505 -4.10 2.66 19.72
N ALA A 506 -5.25 2.20 20.18
CA ALA A 506 -5.35 1.28 21.30
C ALA A 506 -6.23 0.07 20.97
N THR A 507 -5.90 -1.07 21.56
CA THR A 507 -6.53 -2.36 21.32
C THR A 507 -6.90 -3.05 22.63
N ALA A 508 -7.85 -3.99 22.56
CA ALA A 508 -8.23 -4.85 23.69
C ALA A 508 -7.28 -6.05 23.90
N SER A 509 -6.30 -6.25 23.02
CA SER A 509 -5.30 -7.31 23.12
C SER A 509 -3.91 -6.79 22.79
N GLN A 510 -2.87 -7.52 23.21
CA GLN A 510 -1.48 -7.14 22.95
C GLN A 510 -1.14 -7.07 21.45
N ASN A 511 -1.91 -7.74 20.59
CA ASN A 511 -1.70 -7.71 19.15
C ASN A 511 -2.17 -6.33 18.60
N PRO A 512 -1.28 -5.52 18.01
CA PRO A 512 -1.63 -4.22 17.47
C PRO A 512 -2.66 -4.25 16.34
N SER A 513 -2.73 -5.36 15.60
CA SER A 513 -3.69 -5.52 14.49
C SER A 513 -5.02 -6.12 14.94
N SER A 514 -5.20 -6.37 16.24
CA SER A 514 -6.46 -6.90 16.77
C SER A 514 -7.57 -5.85 16.75
N LEU A 515 -8.82 -6.32 16.59
CA LEU A 515 -10.01 -5.49 16.77
C LEU A 515 -10.62 -5.79 18.16
N PRO A 516 -11.28 -4.80 18.79
CA PRO A 516 -11.50 -3.42 18.33
C PRO A 516 -10.24 -2.54 18.43
N GLN A 517 -10.15 -1.54 17.54
CA GLN A 517 -9.12 -0.49 17.55
C GLN A 517 -9.75 0.86 17.86
N TRP A 518 -9.10 1.65 18.71
CA TRP A 518 -9.48 3.02 19.01
C TRP A 518 -8.38 3.99 18.56
N ASN A 519 -8.71 4.91 17.66
CA ASN A 519 -7.74 5.87 17.13
C ASN A 519 -7.54 7.04 18.11
N ILE A 520 -6.28 7.35 18.40
CA ILE A 520 -5.87 8.39 19.35
C ILE A 520 -5.21 9.56 18.60
N VAL A 521 -4.32 9.22 17.67
CA VAL A 521 -3.66 10.13 16.73
C VAL A 521 -3.84 9.52 15.35
N VAL A 522 -4.25 10.33 14.38
CA VAL A 522 -4.34 9.92 12.99
C VAL A 522 -3.49 10.88 12.18
N ASP A 523 -2.50 10.32 11.49
CA ASP A 523 -1.82 11.01 10.41
C ASP A 523 -1.11 12.30 10.94
N GLY A 524 -0.61 12.19 12.18
CA GLY A 524 0.06 13.23 12.97
C GLY A 524 -0.83 14.24 13.69
N CYS A 525 -2.15 14.15 13.58
CA CYS A 525 -3.10 15.05 14.24
C CYS A 525 -3.99 14.31 15.27
N GLU A 526 -4.58 15.07 16.19
CA GLU A 526 -5.61 14.57 17.12
C GLU A 526 -6.82 13.99 16.36
N TYR A 527 -7.42 12.91 16.90
CA TYR A 527 -8.58 12.30 16.26
C TYR A 527 -9.83 13.16 16.46
N ASP A 528 -10.29 13.82 15.38
CA ASP A 528 -11.35 14.82 15.41
C ASP A 528 -12.75 14.30 15.77
N LEU A 529 -12.99 12.99 15.64
CA LEU A 529 -14.29 12.36 15.89
C LEU A 529 -14.48 11.91 17.35
N ASP A 530 -13.43 12.01 18.19
CA ASP A 530 -13.55 11.77 19.62
C ASP A 530 -13.99 13.04 20.37
N SER A 531 -14.94 12.87 21.29
CA SER A 531 -15.36 13.90 22.23
C SER A 531 -14.23 14.34 23.19
N TYR A 532 -13.29 13.43 23.48
CA TYR A 532 -12.16 13.67 24.37
C TYR A 532 -10.84 13.64 23.59
N ARG A 533 -10.57 14.73 22.86
CA ARG A 533 -9.37 14.87 22.02
C ARG A 533 -8.07 14.68 22.79
N THR A 534 -7.11 14.01 22.14
CA THR A 534 -5.72 13.89 22.58
C THR A 534 -5.06 15.27 22.69
N VAL A 535 -4.31 15.51 23.76
CA VAL A 535 -3.58 16.78 23.97
C VAL A 535 -2.08 16.54 23.80
N PHE A 536 -1.43 17.33 22.94
CA PHE A 536 0.02 17.29 22.77
C PHE A 536 0.72 18.25 23.72
N HIS A 537 1.64 17.72 24.53
CA HIS A 537 2.42 18.50 25.48
C HIS A 537 3.76 18.94 24.86
N PRO A 538 4.18 20.21 25.02
CA PRO A 538 5.48 20.65 24.54
C PRO A 538 6.61 19.98 25.33
N VAL A 539 7.70 19.65 24.65
CA VAL A 539 8.93 19.14 25.29
C VAL A 539 9.85 20.34 25.52
N GLU A 540 10.03 20.73 26.78
CA GLU A 540 10.84 21.90 27.14
C GLU A 540 12.32 21.77 26.73
N HIS A 541 12.96 22.90 26.45
CA HIS A 541 14.36 22.99 26.01
C HIS A 541 15.38 22.50 27.05
N GLY A 542 14.98 22.25 28.31
CA GLY A 542 15.84 21.71 29.37
C GLY A 542 16.02 20.17 29.34
N VAL A 543 15.30 19.47 28.47
CA VAL A 543 15.38 18.01 28.30
C VAL A 543 16.38 17.68 27.18
N SER A 544 17.31 16.76 27.45
CA SER A 544 18.25 16.28 26.43
C SER A 544 17.50 15.65 25.25
N TYR A 545 17.83 16.12 24.06
CA TYR A 545 17.26 15.66 22.79
C TYR A 545 15.74 15.78 22.69
N ALA A 546 15.21 16.97 23.02
CA ALA A 546 13.77 17.28 22.92
C ALA A 546 13.18 16.99 21.53
N ASN A 547 13.97 17.12 20.46
CA ASN A 547 13.60 16.80 19.09
C ASN A 547 13.23 15.32 18.86
N TYR A 548 13.63 14.41 19.75
CA TYR A 548 13.34 12.97 19.65
C TYR A 548 12.23 12.48 20.57
N ARG A 549 11.46 13.39 21.16
CA ARG A 549 10.39 13.05 22.08
C ARG A 549 9.08 13.66 21.63
N ARG A 550 8.01 12.89 21.73
CA ARG A 550 6.64 13.40 21.62
C ARG A 550 5.83 12.95 22.81
N ARG A 551 5.19 13.92 23.46
CA ARG A 551 4.36 13.74 24.65
C ARG A 551 2.92 13.97 24.27
N LEU A 552 2.07 13.03 24.65
CA LEU A 552 0.63 13.11 24.48
C LEU A 552 -0.09 12.75 25.78
N GLU A 553 -1.27 13.30 25.94
CA GLU A 553 -2.22 12.99 26.99
C GLU A 553 -3.48 12.43 26.35
N VAL A 554 -3.88 11.25 26.81
CA VAL A 554 -5.08 10.56 26.35
C VAL A 554 -6.03 10.43 27.53
N LYS A 555 -7.27 10.88 27.37
CA LYS A 555 -8.32 10.59 28.37
C LYS A 555 -8.77 9.15 28.19
N THR A 556 -8.76 8.40 29.28
CA THR A 556 -9.07 6.96 29.22
C THR A 556 -10.54 6.71 28.88
N PHE A 557 -10.77 5.63 28.13
CA PHE A 557 -12.06 5.28 27.55
C PHE A 557 -12.38 3.80 27.86
N ALA A 558 -13.55 3.31 27.47
CA ALA A 558 -13.89 1.90 27.59
C ALA A 558 -14.29 1.33 26.22
N PHE A 559 -13.86 0.10 25.93
CA PHE A 559 -14.47 -0.66 24.84
C PHE A 559 -15.84 -1.15 25.28
N VAL A 560 -16.84 -0.93 24.43
CA VAL A 560 -18.24 -1.28 24.71
C VAL A 560 -18.61 -2.50 23.86
N SER A 561 -19.24 -3.50 24.48
CA SER A 561 -19.84 -4.64 23.78
C SER A 561 -21.30 -4.73 24.21
N GLY A 562 -22.22 -4.37 23.30
CA GLY A 562 -23.62 -4.08 23.67
C GLY A 562 -23.72 -2.82 24.55
N ASP A 563 -24.57 -2.85 25.59
CA ASP A 563 -24.81 -1.74 26.52
C ASP A 563 -23.91 -1.75 27.77
N LYS A 564 -22.89 -2.61 27.82
CA LYS A 564 -22.00 -2.75 28.97
C LYS A 564 -20.57 -2.35 28.62
N ALA A 565 -20.04 -1.37 29.35
CA ALA A 565 -18.61 -1.07 29.35
C ALA A 565 -17.86 -2.24 29.98
N LEU A 566 -17.00 -2.89 29.21
CA LEU A 566 -16.18 -3.98 29.75
C LEU A 566 -14.95 -3.38 30.44
N PRO A 567 -14.71 -3.63 31.74
CA PRO A 567 -13.41 -3.37 32.33
C PRO A 567 -12.40 -4.27 31.61
N GLY A 568 -11.44 -3.65 30.92
CA GLY A 568 -10.57 -4.34 29.98
C GLY A 568 -9.13 -3.86 30.11
N LEU A 569 -8.21 -4.78 29.85
CA LEU A 569 -6.81 -4.44 29.60
C LEU A 569 -6.73 -3.76 28.23
N VAL A 570 -6.19 -2.55 28.21
CA VAL A 570 -6.00 -1.77 26.99
C VAL A 570 -4.50 -1.67 26.69
N TYR A 571 -4.15 -1.91 25.43
CA TYR A 571 -2.79 -1.85 24.93
C TYR A 571 -2.68 -0.63 24.01
N PHE A 572 -1.60 0.14 24.16
CA PHE A 572 -1.37 1.37 23.38
C PHE A 572 -0.24 1.14 22.38
N HIS A 573 -0.45 1.63 21.17
CA HIS A 573 0.41 1.43 20.02
C HIS A 573 0.58 2.75 19.26
N CYS A 574 1.78 2.97 18.70
CA CYS A 574 2.06 4.11 17.83
C CYS A 574 2.96 3.71 16.67
N SER A 575 2.63 4.23 15.49
CA SER A 575 3.46 4.32 14.29
C SER A 575 4.23 5.64 14.33
N VAL A 576 5.54 5.57 14.07
CA VAL A 576 6.47 6.69 14.26
C VAL A 576 7.33 6.87 13.02
N LEU A 577 7.55 8.13 12.65
CA LEU A 577 8.44 8.52 11.56
C LEU A 577 9.52 9.48 12.07
N LEU A 578 10.74 9.36 11.53
CA LEU A 578 11.80 10.35 11.74
C LEU A 578 11.93 11.22 10.50
N CYS A 579 11.88 12.53 10.74
CA CYS A 579 11.92 13.53 9.70
C CYS A 579 13.22 14.32 9.76
N ASP A 580 13.89 14.45 8.62
CA ASP A 580 14.97 15.43 8.46
C ASP A 580 14.36 16.83 8.34
N ARG A 581 14.84 17.74 9.16
CA ARG A 581 14.41 19.15 9.22
C ARG A 581 14.65 19.89 7.91
N PHE A 582 15.68 19.53 7.15
CA PHE A 582 16.09 20.22 5.93
C PHE A 582 15.63 19.50 4.66
N HIS A 583 15.36 18.20 4.73
CA HIS A 583 14.90 17.39 3.61
C HIS A 583 13.70 16.53 4.03
N PRO A 584 12.48 17.09 4.03
CA PRO A 584 11.30 16.33 4.42
C PRO A 584 10.98 15.27 3.35
N ASP A 585 11.27 14.02 3.66
CA ASP A 585 11.02 12.87 2.77
C ASP A 585 9.56 12.40 2.76
N SER A 586 8.73 12.92 3.69
CA SER A 586 7.31 12.58 3.84
C SER A 586 6.45 13.83 4.04
N PRO A 587 5.21 13.86 3.50
CA PRO A 587 4.25 14.93 3.80
C PRO A 587 3.94 15.06 5.29
N LEU A 588 4.09 13.98 6.07
CA LEU A 588 3.90 13.99 7.53
C LEU A 588 4.92 14.89 8.26
N CYS A 589 6.11 15.07 7.68
CA CYS A 589 7.14 15.94 8.22
C CYS A 589 6.79 17.43 8.15
N MET A 590 5.72 17.78 7.42
CA MET A 590 5.23 19.15 7.25
C MET A 590 3.76 19.32 7.66
N THR A 591 3.18 18.34 8.37
CA THR A 591 1.76 18.37 8.75
C THR A 591 1.42 19.61 9.57
N ARG A 592 0.33 20.28 9.19
CA ARG A 592 -0.31 21.34 9.96
C ARG A 592 -1.74 20.91 10.30
N CYS A 593 -2.10 20.95 11.58
CA CYS A 593 -3.46 20.67 12.06
C CYS A 593 -4.19 22.01 12.31
N PRO A 594 -5.50 22.13 12.03
CA PRO A 594 -6.41 21.12 11.47
C PRO A 594 -6.31 20.99 9.94
N ARG A 595 -6.59 19.79 9.41
CA ARG A 595 -6.51 19.51 7.97
C ARG A 595 -7.71 20.09 7.21
N PRO A 596 -7.54 20.59 5.96
CA PRO A 596 -8.68 20.87 5.08
C PRO A 596 -9.38 19.55 4.69
N SER A 597 -10.72 19.52 4.72
CA SER A 597 -11.56 18.30 4.64
C SER A 597 -11.62 17.63 3.26
N ARG A 598 -10.53 17.58 2.48
CA ARG A 598 -10.48 16.88 1.20
C ARG A 598 -9.59 15.63 1.31
N SER A 599 -10.23 14.48 1.13
CA SER A 599 -9.69 13.12 1.11
C SER A 599 -9.47 12.49 2.50
N LYS A 600 -10.54 11.87 3.01
CA LYS A 600 -10.44 10.72 3.91
C LYS A 600 -9.74 9.62 3.10
N ARG A 601 -8.43 9.44 3.30
CA ARG A 601 -7.78 8.23 2.81
C ARG A 601 -8.41 7.03 3.52
N GLU A 602 -8.77 6.05 2.71
CA GLU A 602 -9.06 4.70 3.15
C GLU A 602 -7.82 4.18 3.89
N SER A 603 -7.98 3.75 5.14
CA SER A 603 -6.89 3.20 5.95
C SER A 603 -6.48 1.85 5.34
N GLY A 604 -5.42 1.85 4.52
CA GLY A 604 -5.03 0.63 3.80
C GLY A 604 -3.92 0.80 2.77
N MET A 605 -2.89 1.61 3.03
CA MET A 605 -1.68 1.66 2.21
C MET A 605 -0.48 1.25 3.07
N PRO A 606 0.11 0.06 2.88
CA PRO A 606 1.30 -0.32 3.59
C PRO A 606 2.55 0.33 2.97
N ASP A 607 3.49 0.67 3.84
CA ASP A 607 4.92 0.86 3.59
C ASP A 607 5.41 2.27 3.17
N VAL A 608 5.47 3.16 4.17
CA VAL A 608 6.37 4.33 4.16
C VAL A 608 7.20 4.31 5.44
N ASN A 609 8.26 3.48 5.51
CA ASN A 609 9.34 3.51 6.51
C ASN A 609 8.95 3.88 7.97
N SER A 610 7.75 3.52 8.42
CA SER A 610 7.23 3.91 9.72
C SER A 610 7.50 2.79 10.71
N ALA A 611 8.10 3.15 11.84
CA ALA A 611 8.50 2.19 12.85
C ALA A 611 7.43 2.12 13.94
N MET A 612 7.00 0.89 14.25
CA MET A 612 5.94 0.65 15.20
C MET A 612 6.47 0.43 16.62
N VAL A 613 5.84 1.04 17.62
CA VAL A 613 6.17 0.89 19.04
C VAL A 613 4.91 0.66 19.87
N SER A 614 5.01 -0.19 20.89
CA SER A 614 3.89 -0.53 21.79
C SER A 614 4.29 -0.29 23.24
N LEU A 615 3.32 0.01 24.09
CA LEU A 615 3.55 0.17 25.53
C LEU A 615 3.98 -1.18 26.13
N ARG A 616 4.90 -1.14 27.10
CA ARG A 616 5.51 -2.35 27.68
C ARG A 616 4.52 -3.28 28.39
N GLY A 617 3.44 -2.74 28.94
CA GLY A 617 2.39 -3.52 29.57
C GLY A 617 1.01 -2.88 29.40
N PRO A 618 -0.05 -3.60 29.80
CA PRO A 618 -1.43 -3.14 29.61
C PRO A 618 -1.85 -2.11 30.67
N VAL A 619 -2.84 -1.30 30.30
CA VAL A 619 -3.51 -0.37 31.21
C VAL A 619 -4.90 -0.93 31.51
N LEU A 620 -5.20 -1.16 32.78
CA LEU A 620 -6.52 -1.60 33.23
C LEU A 620 -7.43 -0.37 33.39
N LEU A 621 -8.45 -0.29 32.56
CA LEU A 621 -9.43 0.81 32.59
C LEU A 621 -10.67 0.38 33.37
N VAL A 622 -10.98 1.11 34.45
CA VAL A 622 -12.02 0.76 35.41
C VAL A 622 -13.15 1.81 35.39
N PRO A 623 -14.43 1.41 35.37
CA PRO A 623 -15.56 2.34 35.54
C PRO A 623 -15.49 3.10 36.87
N GLU A 624 -15.93 4.36 36.85
CA GLU A 624 -15.81 5.28 37.98
C GLU A 624 -16.59 4.81 39.23
N GLU A 625 -17.64 4.00 39.07
CA GLU A 625 -18.48 3.47 40.16
C GLU A 625 -17.73 2.54 41.14
N TRP A 626 -16.55 1.99 40.79
CA TRP A 626 -15.74 1.19 41.71
C TRP A 626 -14.95 2.05 42.74
N SER A 627 -14.82 3.35 42.50
CA SER A 627 -14.09 4.26 43.39
C SER A 627 -14.88 4.55 44.69
N ALA A 628 -16.21 4.44 44.68
CA ALA A 628 -17.06 4.68 45.85
C ALA A 628 -16.88 3.62 46.96
N THR A 629 -16.47 2.40 46.61
CA THR A 629 -16.29 1.28 47.57
C THR A 629 -14.86 1.14 48.10
N ARG A 630 -13.90 1.95 47.64
CA ARG A 630 -12.51 1.97 48.15
C ARG A 630 -12.10 3.32 48.75
N GLY A 631 -13.06 4.23 48.96
CA GLY A 631 -12.91 5.48 49.71
C GLY A 631 -13.22 5.38 51.21
N SER A 632 -13.52 4.19 51.76
CA SER A 632 -13.88 3.99 53.18
C SER A 632 -12.94 3.06 53.95
N ILE A 633 -11.66 2.99 53.57
CA ILE A 633 -10.59 2.48 54.45
C ILE A 633 -9.44 3.49 54.47
N LEU A 634 -9.77 4.75 54.74
CA LEU A 634 -8.82 5.71 55.27
C LEU A 634 -9.19 5.83 56.76
N LEU A 635 -8.46 5.11 57.61
CA LEU A 635 -8.61 5.22 59.07
C LEU A 635 -8.68 6.71 59.41
N SER A 636 -9.79 7.13 60.00
CA SER A 636 -9.95 8.51 60.44
C SER A 636 -8.76 8.87 61.34
N LYS A 637 -8.34 10.13 61.28
CA LYS A 637 -7.31 10.70 62.16
C LYS A 637 -7.60 10.46 63.65
N GLU A 638 -8.86 10.17 63.98
CA GLU A 638 -9.35 9.83 65.33
C GLU A 638 -9.00 8.39 65.74
N ALA A 639 -8.88 7.44 64.80
CA ALA A 639 -8.50 6.06 65.08
C ALA A 639 -7.00 5.91 65.38
N TRP A 640 -6.13 6.71 64.74
CA TRP A 640 -4.70 6.77 65.10
C TRP A 640 -4.47 7.38 66.49
N ALA A 641 -5.30 8.34 66.90
CA ALA A 641 -5.26 8.88 68.26
C ALA A 641 -5.66 7.84 69.31
N GLY A 642 -6.67 7.01 69.02
CA GLY A 642 -7.09 5.91 69.90
C GLY A 642 -6.02 4.81 70.07
N ILE A 643 -5.34 4.44 68.98
CA ILE A 643 -4.29 3.40 69.03
C ILE A 643 -3.02 3.93 69.74
N ALA A 644 -2.66 5.19 69.54
CA ALA A 644 -1.54 5.80 70.27
C ALA A 644 -1.84 5.93 71.78
N MET A 645 -3.06 6.33 72.15
CA MET A 645 -3.47 6.47 73.56
C MET A 645 -3.51 5.11 74.29
N THR A 646 -3.97 4.05 73.63
CA THR A 646 -3.98 2.70 74.22
C THR A 646 -2.57 2.13 74.38
N ALA A 647 -1.67 2.36 73.42
CA ALA A 647 -0.26 1.96 73.54
C ALA A 647 0.46 2.69 74.69
N VAL A 648 0.24 4.00 74.87
CA VAL A 648 0.80 4.78 75.97
C VAL A 648 0.22 4.34 77.33
N GLY A 649 -1.07 4.02 77.39
CA GLY A 649 -1.71 3.46 78.59
C GLY A 649 -1.08 2.13 79.02
N ILE A 650 -0.85 1.21 78.08
CA ILE A 650 -0.22 -0.09 78.36
C ILE A 650 1.23 0.08 78.81
N LEU A 651 2.01 0.96 78.16
CA LEU A 651 3.39 1.24 78.55
C LEU A 651 3.50 1.88 79.95
N SER A 652 2.56 2.75 80.32
CA SER A 652 2.48 3.32 81.67
C SER A 652 2.15 2.27 82.73
N LEU A 653 1.21 1.35 82.45
CA LEU A 653 0.87 0.24 83.34
C LEU A 653 2.04 -0.73 83.53
N VAL A 654 2.78 -1.03 82.47
CA VAL A 654 3.98 -1.88 82.57
C VAL A 654 5.09 -1.19 83.37
N SER A 655 5.31 0.12 83.16
CA SER A 655 6.29 0.90 83.92
C SER A 655 5.94 0.96 85.41
N THR A 656 4.68 1.21 85.76
CA THR A 656 4.22 1.24 87.16
C THR A 656 4.29 -0.13 87.83
N MET A 657 3.97 -1.22 87.12
CA MET A 657 4.18 -2.58 87.62
C MET A 657 5.66 -2.91 87.86
N LEU A 658 6.56 -2.50 86.97
CA LEU A 658 7.99 -2.69 87.15
C LEU A 658 8.54 -1.86 88.32
N LEU A 659 8.07 -0.62 88.49
CA LEU A 659 8.40 0.23 89.65
C LEU A 659 7.87 -0.37 90.96
N PHE A 660 6.66 -0.91 90.97
CA PHE A 660 6.09 -1.58 92.13
C PHE A 660 6.85 -2.86 92.49
N LEU A 661 7.25 -3.66 91.49
CA LEU A 661 8.11 -4.83 91.68
C LEU A 661 9.51 -4.43 92.19
N ALA A 662 10.06 -3.31 91.72
CA ALA A 662 11.32 -2.76 92.24
C ALA A 662 11.18 -2.27 93.68
N LEU A 663 10.07 -1.59 94.02
CA LEU A 663 9.73 -1.17 95.39
C LEU A 663 9.55 -2.38 96.31
N LEU A 664 8.86 -3.43 95.88
CA LEU A 664 8.73 -4.68 96.62
C LEU A 664 10.09 -5.37 96.80
N LYS A 665 10.96 -5.37 95.78
CA LYS A 665 12.35 -5.85 95.93
C LYS A 665 13.16 -5.00 96.91
N CYS A 666 12.98 -3.68 96.92
CA CYS A 666 13.63 -2.78 97.88
C CYS A 666 13.10 -2.95 99.30
N LEU A 667 11.78 -3.10 99.48
CA LEU A 667 11.15 -3.38 100.77
C LEU A 667 11.54 -4.77 101.29
N LYS A 668 11.62 -5.77 100.41
CA LYS A 668 12.13 -7.10 100.76
C LYS A 668 13.62 -7.02 101.14
N ARG A 669 14.46 -6.28 100.40
CA ARG A 669 15.85 -6.02 100.81
C ARG A 669 15.96 -5.26 102.14
N ARG A 670 15.08 -4.30 102.44
CA ARG A 670 15.01 -3.63 103.75
C ARG A 670 14.54 -4.58 104.86
N ALA A 671 13.58 -5.46 104.60
CA ALA A 671 13.14 -6.47 105.56
C ALA A 671 14.23 -7.53 105.84
N TYR A 672 15.07 -7.86 104.84
CA TYR A 672 16.25 -8.70 105.04
C TYR A 672 17.41 -7.98 105.74
N MET A 673 17.53 -6.65 105.65
CA MET A 673 18.52 -5.87 106.41
C MET A 673 18.09 -5.58 107.86
N VAL A 674 16.80 -5.63 108.19
CA VAL A 674 16.31 -5.45 109.58
C VAL A 674 16.31 -6.78 110.37
N HIS A 675 16.51 -7.93 109.72
CA HIS A 675 16.74 -9.23 110.36
C HIS A 675 18.21 -9.70 110.35
N ALA A 676 19.16 -8.83 109.98
CA ALA A 676 20.60 -9.11 109.99
C ALA A 676 21.41 -8.06 110.78
N VAL A 677 20.78 -7.45 111.80
CA VAL A 677 21.45 -6.83 112.96
C VAL A 677 20.70 -7.26 114.22
N CYS A 678 21.02 -8.47 114.66
CA CYS A 678 21.18 -8.90 116.06
C CYS A 678 22.20 -10.05 116.04
#